data_AF-L8GA82-F1
#
_entry.id   AF-L8GA82-F1
#
_cell.length_a   1.000
_cell.length_b   1.000
_cell.length_c   1.000
_cell.angle_alpha   90.00
_cell.angle_beta   90.00
_cell.angle_gamma   90.00
#
_symmetry.space_group_name_H-M   'P 1'
#
loop_
_entity.id
_entity.type
_entity.pdbx_description
1 polymer ?
#
loop_
_entity_poly.entity_id
_entity_poly.type
_entity_poly.pdbx_seq_one_letter_code
_entity_poly.pdbx_strand_id
1 'polypeptide(L)'
;MGPSTRLFPGDEELGKRDDDHKVWTKPIAAWHYRRWLLRRNMKRIGLTLLGLIALYYFVKNIPTDLKQPSVRPSYDHSPSRGGGMSRPRPPSPEKTQAAPTSDELEGEKHWYNGPIKFYELATSLYLINGKGITDFNKNVVFAAANLKSAATLLPLACEMARWKRNDVHFALMGRDEIPMKTLGEINRITADCNVQMHDARPDYVAESTDFRMEVSSGAALGHINNYMHPQAVIVDNSGTEEGYFLRGIRDRSIELGRTLIELPYNAEQSLIWVTRLDSSSLNAYNKISIDILVHAQPSASGSLIRLLTSLKGADYFGSTPPCLTIELPNDADEFATRFLANSFSWPPGEFPVQESAQQLTLRRRIPHQRLTAEESSIRFFESFWPANRFTSHVLVLSPQVELSPLYYHYLKYALLEYKYSSAAASSLMSHEDLLGISLDLPSTYLNDTTPFTAPPNPASAKAPEANGPSFLWGSPNSNAALYFGDKWTELHTLVSHSLSSASSAPKKRISTSYPSWLEYILTLSNSRGYSMLYPQLTAGDALATVHNELYQPPEEFDKPKSETDTTTDDGNFTADPAQHLSLQHKEFPLAHSSLVNMLPDNQLLAPLHSIPLLTWDGRVVHRIDLGDEAEEFSAKFRRDVGGCKKPVPSKTRLVNVGVENLFCDGGEEDKVPKKATDEATDEADDESVEPTETEESHSTTPAHSHSTETATEGHMDATLEGGDNRRDMMNITNCIVCIIWVCTFWLACTGDTLSPWQEGTACNFFFDKTMSTELIDMTMSSVLMSRLVMPKHCFSKSNTT
;
A
#
# COMPACT_ATOMS: atom_id res chain seq x y z
N MET A 1 19.82 11.33 -81.65
CA MET A 1 19.13 12.63 -81.57
C MET A 1 19.17 13.08 -80.11
N GLY A 2 19.52 14.34 -79.82
CA GLY A 2 19.40 14.90 -78.46
C GLY A 2 18.04 15.60 -78.26
N PRO A 3 17.87 16.50 -77.26
CA PRO A 3 18.88 16.96 -76.28
C PRO A 3 18.36 17.17 -74.81
N SER A 4 19.25 17.68 -73.93
CA SER A 4 18.96 18.59 -72.79
C SER A 4 18.24 18.02 -71.52
N THR A 5 18.51 18.41 -70.25
CA THR A 5 19.56 19.22 -69.57
C THR A 5 19.37 19.15 -68.04
N ARG A 6 20.48 19.05 -67.26
CA ARG A 6 20.69 19.62 -65.88
C ARG A 6 19.73 19.16 -64.74
N LEU A 7 20.04 19.23 -63.43
CA LEU A 7 20.93 20.10 -62.63
C LEU A 7 21.30 19.43 -61.26
N PHE A 8 22.41 19.87 -60.66
CA PHE A 8 22.95 19.64 -59.27
C PHE A 8 23.86 18.42 -58.97
N PRO A 9 25.05 18.64 -58.33
CA PRO A 9 25.96 17.63 -57.73
C PRO A 9 25.53 17.29 -56.28
N GLY A 10 26.07 16.31 -55.53
CA GLY A 10 27.48 15.85 -55.37
C GLY A 10 28.22 16.77 -54.38
N ASP A 11 28.90 16.32 -53.30
CA ASP A 11 29.25 14.97 -52.83
C ASP A 11 29.55 14.97 -51.29
N GLU A 12 29.71 13.78 -50.70
CA GLU A 12 30.56 13.40 -49.52
C GLU A 12 30.46 14.25 -48.22
N GLU A 13 29.91 13.75 -47.10
CA GLU A 13 30.43 12.70 -46.19
C GLU A 13 31.94 12.78 -45.83
N LEU A 14 32.26 13.12 -44.56
CA LEU A 14 32.94 12.21 -43.60
C LEU A 14 33.42 12.91 -42.30
N GLY A 15 33.03 12.34 -41.15
CA GLY A 15 34.01 11.90 -40.13
C GLY A 15 34.32 12.77 -38.89
N LYS A 16 34.33 12.08 -37.72
CA LYS A 16 34.70 12.51 -36.34
C LYS A 16 33.74 13.54 -35.70
N ARG A 17 33.06 13.27 -34.58
CA ARG A 17 33.42 12.60 -33.29
C ARG A 17 34.30 13.48 -32.39
N ASP A 18 33.64 14.41 -31.72
CA ASP A 18 34.19 15.24 -30.63
C ASP A 18 34.12 14.48 -29.29
N ASP A 19 35.24 13.86 -28.91
CA ASP A 19 35.49 13.30 -27.57
C ASP A 19 36.91 13.71 -27.16
N ASP A 20 37.15 14.92 -26.61
CA ASP A 20 38.38 15.26 -25.84
C ASP A 20 38.42 16.70 -25.25
N HIS A 21 37.58 17.03 -24.27
CA HIS A 21 37.72 18.29 -23.50
C HIS A 21 37.76 18.08 -21.98
N LYS A 22 38.99 17.95 -21.45
CA LYS A 22 39.27 18.04 -20.00
C LYS A 22 38.88 19.41 -19.44
N VAL A 23 37.91 19.45 -18.54
CA VAL A 23 37.57 20.66 -17.79
C VAL A 23 38.46 20.79 -16.55
N TRP A 24 39.57 21.54 -16.66
CA TRP A 24 40.28 22.02 -15.47
C TRP A 24 39.67 23.35 -15.02
N THR A 25 39.06 23.34 -13.83
CA THR A 25 38.44 24.50 -13.20
C THR A 25 39.46 25.50 -12.63
N LYS A 26 39.38 26.78 -13.05
CA LYS A 26 39.62 27.96 -12.17
C LYS A 26 38.73 29.15 -12.60
N PRO A 27 38.29 30.02 -11.67
CA PRO A 27 37.13 30.89 -11.88
C PRO A 27 37.48 32.35 -12.22
N ILE A 28 36.66 33.00 -13.05
CA ILE A 28 36.66 34.46 -13.24
C ILE A 28 35.20 34.98 -13.21
N ALA A 29 35.03 36.22 -12.71
CA ALA A 29 33.81 37.03 -12.76
C ALA A 29 32.69 36.82 -11.70
N ALA A 30 33.05 36.65 -10.43
CA ALA A 30 32.11 36.76 -9.29
C ALA A 30 31.50 38.18 -9.07
N TRP A 31 31.81 39.16 -9.92
CA TRP A 31 31.47 40.58 -9.69
C TRP A 31 30.16 41.05 -10.33
N HIS A 32 29.70 40.41 -11.42
CA HIS A 32 28.47 40.83 -12.11
C HIS A 32 27.17 40.31 -11.44
N TYR A 33 27.22 39.19 -10.73
CA TYR A 33 26.03 38.58 -10.13
C TYR A 33 25.47 39.35 -8.90
N ARG A 34 26.36 39.94 -8.08
CA ARG A 34 25.96 40.68 -6.86
C ARG A 34 25.08 41.91 -7.14
N ARG A 35 25.25 42.59 -8.28
CA ARG A 35 24.51 43.83 -8.60
C ARG A 35 23.07 43.56 -9.08
N TRP A 36 22.76 42.35 -9.52
CA TRP A 36 21.43 41.96 -10.03
C TRP A 36 20.47 41.54 -8.89
N LEU A 37 20.96 40.79 -7.91
CA LEU A 37 20.17 40.31 -6.77
C LEU A 37 19.59 41.45 -5.90
N LEU A 38 20.38 42.49 -5.62
CA LEU A 38 19.97 43.62 -4.78
C LEU A 38 18.75 44.39 -5.34
N ARG A 39 18.63 44.55 -6.66
CA ARG A 39 17.46 45.21 -7.29
C ARG A 39 16.21 44.34 -7.28
N ARG A 40 16.34 43.02 -7.32
CA ARG A 40 15.21 42.08 -7.34
C ARG A 40 14.59 41.91 -5.95
N ASN A 41 15.42 41.91 -4.90
CA ASN A 41 14.96 41.73 -3.52
C ASN A 41 14.24 42.98 -2.98
N MET A 42 14.70 44.20 -3.32
CA MET A 42 14.01 45.43 -2.89
C MET A 42 12.58 45.56 -3.45
N LYS A 43 12.33 45.08 -4.68
CA LYS A 43 10.95 45.03 -5.24
C LYS A 43 10.06 44.03 -4.50
N ARG A 44 10.61 42.88 -4.07
CA ARG A 44 9.87 41.89 -3.27
C ARG A 44 9.57 42.42 -1.86
N ILE A 45 10.55 43.04 -1.20
CA ILE A 45 10.38 43.66 0.13
C ILE A 45 9.30 44.76 0.09
N GLY A 46 9.33 45.62 -0.94
CA GLY A 46 8.30 46.63 -1.15
C GLY A 46 6.90 46.04 -1.36
N LEU A 47 6.78 44.99 -2.17
CA LEU A 47 5.51 44.27 -2.38
C LEU A 47 5.01 43.56 -1.11
N THR A 48 5.88 42.96 -0.30
CA THR A 48 5.47 42.34 0.98
C THR A 48 5.05 43.39 2.00
N LEU A 49 5.68 44.59 2.02
CA LEU A 49 5.25 45.68 2.89
C LEU A 49 3.87 46.22 2.46
N LEU A 50 3.65 46.39 1.15
CA LEU A 50 2.35 46.76 0.59
C LEU A 50 1.28 45.72 0.89
N GLY A 51 1.62 44.42 0.79
CA GLY A 51 0.73 43.31 1.14
C GLY A 51 0.35 43.30 2.64
N LEU A 52 1.31 43.55 3.53
CA LEU A 52 1.05 43.66 4.97
C LEU A 52 0.21 44.90 5.32
N ILE A 53 0.43 46.04 4.66
CA ILE A 53 -0.40 47.24 4.82
C ILE A 53 -1.83 46.97 4.31
N ALA A 54 -1.98 46.32 3.15
CA ALA A 54 -3.29 45.92 2.63
C ALA A 54 -4.00 44.93 3.55
N LEU A 55 -3.29 43.95 4.11
CA LEU A 55 -3.82 42.99 5.10
C LEU A 55 -4.25 43.71 6.39
N TYR A 56 -3.46 44.65 6.89
CA TYR A 56 -3.81 45.45 8.07
C TYR A 56 -5.07 46.28 7.85
N TYR A 57 -5.19 46.96 6.70
CA TYR A 57 -6.42 47.70 6.36
C TYR A 57 -7.61 46.79 6.09
N PHE A 58 -7.39 45.59 5.53
CA PHE A 58 -8.43 44.59 5.35
C PHE A 58 -8.97 44.13 6.71
N VAL A 59 -8.11 43.65 7.61
CA VAL A 59 -8.50 43.20 8.97
C VAL A 59 -9.17 44.33 9.77
N LYS A 60 -8.67 45.57 9.65
CA LYS A 60 -9.25 46.74 10.35
C LYS A 60 -10.61 47.18 9.79
N ASN A 61 -10.91 46.87 8.53
CA ASN A 61 -12.18 47.20 7.87
C ASN A 61 -13.10 45.99 7.63
N ILE A 62 -12.85 44.83 8.27
CA ILE A 62 -13.84 43.74 8.31
C ILE A 62 -15.04 44.23 9.12
N PRO A 63 -16.24 44.38 8.54
CA PRO A 63 -17.44 44.63 9.32
C PRO A 63 -17.76 43.37 10.12
N THR A 64 -17.78 43.47 11.45
CA THR A 64 -18.02 42.35 12.38
C THR A 64 -19.50 41.93 12.44
N ASP A 65 -20.21 41.98 11.33
CA ASP A 65 -21.65 41.69 11.23
C ASP A 65 -21.97 40.85 9.97
N LEU A 66 -21.07 39.92 9.65
CA LEU A 66 -21.29 38.86 8.67
C LEU A 66 -22.27 37.82 9.23
N LYS A 67 -23.57 38.07 9.02
CA LYS A 67 -24.59 37.02 9.13
C LYS A 67 -24.22 35.84 8.22
N GLN A 68 -24.53 34.63 8.67
CA GLN A 68 -24.21 33.38 7.97
C GLN A 68 -24.61 33.44 6.48
N PRO A 69 -23.77 32.95 5.56
CA PRO A 69 -24.12 32.88 4.15
C PRO A 69 -25.35 31.98 3.97
N SER A 70 -26.36 32.53 3.31
CA SER A 70 -27.60 31.80 3.01
C SER A 70 -27.33 30.57 2.15
N VAL A 71 -28.01 29.47 2.53
CA VAL A 71 -28.39 28.30 1.72
C VAL A 71 -28.06 28.42 0.23
N ARG A 72 -27.21 27.51 -0.30
CA ARG A 72 -27.02 27.36 -1.74
C ARG A 72 -28.36 27.03 -2.41
N PRO A 73 -28.73 27.66 -3.55
CA PRO A 73 -29.94 27.28 -4.27
C PRO A 73 -29.85 25.82 -4.74
N SER A 74 -30.80 24.99 -4.33
CA SER A 74 -31.02 23.70 -4.98
C SER A 74 -31.60 23.96 -6.38
N TYR A 75 -30.95 23.43 -7.41
CA TYR A 75 -31.50 23.42 -8.76
C TYR A 75 -32.23 22.10 -8.99
N ASP A 76 -33.50 22.06 -8.62
CA ASP A 76 -34.39 20.97 -9.03
C ASP A 76 -34.57 20.99 -10.55
N HIS A 77 -33.90 20.07 -11.24
CA HIS A 77 -34.13 19.81 -12.65
C HIS A 77 -35.45 19.06 -12.85
N SER A 78 -36.55 19.81 -12.95
CA SER A 78 -37.83 19.33 -13.49
C SER A 78 -38.30 20.19 -14.67
N PRO A 79 -38.60 19.60 -15.84
CA PRO A 79 -38.84 20.36 -17.07
C PRO A 79 -40.28 20.90 -17.16
N SER A 80 -40.53 22.09 -16.60
CA SER A 80 -41.83 22.76 -16.71
C SER A 80 -42.03 23.44 -18.08
N ARG A 81 -42.83 22.80 -18.94
CA ARG A 81 -43.25 23.29 -20.26
C ARG A 81 -44.42 24.30 -20.14
N GLY A 82 -44.13 25.60 -20.19
CA GLY A 82 -45.16 26.65 -20.36
C GLY A 82 -45.55 26.84 -21.83
N GLY A 83 -46.76 27.29 -22.19
CA GLY A 83 -47.94 27.63 -21.37
C GLY A 83 -49.13 28.01 -22.28
N GLY A 84 -50.28 28.41 -21.73
CA GLY A 84 -51.40 28.85 -22.59
C GLY A 84 -52.77 29.12 -21.95
N MET A 85 -52.96 30.35 -21.44
CA MET A 85 -54.20 31.15 -21.42
C MET A 85 -55.47 30.70 -20.63
N SER A 86 -56.09 31.69 -19.99
CA SER A 86 -57.23 31.60 -19.07
C SER A 86 -58.61 31.58 -19.74
N ARG A 87 -59.61 30.90 -19.13
CA ARG A 87 -61.06 31.11 -19.40
C ARG A 87 -61.92 30.79 -18.15
N PRO A 88 -63.04 31.50 -17.86
CA PRO A 88 -63.66 31.45 -16.52
C PRO A 88 -64.99 30.66 -16.38
N ARG A 89 -65.26 30.20 -15.13
CA ARG A 89 -66.57 29.81 -14.50
C ARG A 89 -67.14 28.43 -14.94
N PRO A 90 -67.73 27.58 -14.05
CA PRO A 90 -68.81 27.84 -13.05
C PRO A 90 -68.60 27.26 -11.62
N PRO A 91 -69.52 27.46 -10.65
CA PRO A 91 -69.28 27.13 -9.23
C PRO A 91 -69.76 25.74 -8.77
N SER A 92 -69.05 25.20 -7.76
CA SER A 92 -69.43 24.25 -6.67
C SER A 92 -70.34 23.04 -6.98
N PRO A 93 -69.99 21.84 -6.45
CA PRO A 93 -70.41 21.56 -5.07
C PRO A 93 -69.36 20.86 -4.16
N GLU A 94 -69.42 21.26 -2.90
CA GLU A 94 -69.44 20.44 -1.67
C GLU A 94 -68.61 19.13 -1.54
N LYS A 95 -67.71 19.16 -0.55
CA LYS A 95 -67.18 18.05 0.27
C LYS A 95 -67.34 16.62 -0.25
N THR A 96 -66.21 15.97 -0.50
CA THR A 96 -65.96 14.60 -0.05
C THR A 96 -64.54 14.55 0.52
N GLN A 97 -64.38 14.05 1.74
CA GLN A 97 -63.06 13.81 2.33
C GLN A 97 -62.43 12.62 1.61
N ALA A 98 -61.42 12.88 0.77
CA ALA A 98 -60.48 11.84 0.39
C ALA A 98 -59.54 11.58 1.58
N ALA A 99 -59.29 10.31 1.89
CA ALA A 99 -58.35 9.92 2.93
C ALA A 99 -56.93 10.40 2.56
N PRO A 100 -56.06 10.73 3.55
CA PRO A 100 -54.69 11.13 3.26
C PRO A 100 -53.95 9.97 2.60
N THR A 101 -53.48 10.19 1.37
CA THR A 101 -52.43 9.37 0.75
C THR A 101 -51.19 9.44 1.61
N SER A 102 -50.59 8.28 1.87
CA SER A 102 -49.53 8.04 2.87
C SER A 102 -48.18 8.73 2.60
N ASP A 103 -48.07 9.48 1.51
CA ASP A 103 -46.78 9.89 0.95
C ASP A 103 -46.39 11.34 1.31
N GLU A 104 -47.27 12.12 1.95
CA GLU A 104 -46.95 13.45 2.51
C GLU A 104 -46.41 13.40 3.96
N LEU A 105 -46.41 12.24 4.63
CA LEU A 105 -46.10 12.11 6.06
C LEU A 105 -44.62 11.84 6.42
N GLU A 106 -43.73 11.72 5.44
CA GLU A 106 -42.29 11.56 5.72
C GLU A 106 -41.54 12.90 5.76
N GLY A 107 -42.08 13.96 5.13
CA GLY A 107 -41.47 15.29 5.08
C GLY A 107 -41.43 16.05 6.40
N GLU A 108 -42.16 15.60 7.44
CA GLU A 108 -42.24 16.28 8.74
C GLU A 108 -41.42 15.60 9.87
N LYS A 109 -40.80 14.43 9.64
CA LYS A 109 -40.07 13.72 10.71
C LYS A 109 -38.70 14.33 11.03
N HIS A 110 -37.97 14.78 10.01
CA HIS A 110 -36.56 15.21 10.13
C HIS A 110 -36.42 16.70 9.79
N TRP A 111 -36.62 17.59 10.76
CA TRP A 111 -36.67 19.06 10.57
C TRP A 111 -35.66 19.85 11.42
N TYR A 112 -35.06 19.24 12.44
CA TYR A 112 -34.18 19.93 13.38
C TYR A 112 -32.77 20.15 12.79
N ASN A 113 -32.36 21.43 12.74
CA ASN A 113 -31.07 21.91 12.21
C ASN A 113 -30.29 22.77 13.24
N GLY A 114 -30.48 22.50 14.53
CA GLY A 114 -29.80 23.24 15.60
C GLY A 114 -28.32 22.87 15.77
N PRO A 115 -27.59 23.56 16.67
CA PRO A 115 -26.21 23.23 17.00
C PRO A 115 -26.10 21.78 17.50
N ILE A 116 -24.95 21.15 17.29
CA ILE A 116 -24.70 19.74 17.64
C ILE A 116 -24.05 19.66 19.02
N LYS A 117 -24.60 18.83 19.91
CA LYS A 117 -24.03 18.53 21.22
C LYS A 117 -24.05 17.04 21.50
N PHE A 118 -22.95 16.52 22.04
CA PHE A 118 -22.82 15.13 22.47
C PHE A 118 -22.74 15.06 24.00
N TYR A 119 -23.87 14.78 24.66
CA TYR A 119 -23.91 14.70 26.13
C TYR A 119 -23.27 13.40 26.65
N GLU A 120 -23.60 12.26 26.05
CA GLU A 120 -23.14 10.93 26.51
C GLU A 120 -21.74 10.56 25.98
N LEU A 121 -21.34 11.06 24.81
CA LEU A 121 -20.05 10.74 24.20
C LEU A 121 -18.88 11.11 25.13
N ALA A 122 -18.90 12.32 25.68
CA ALA A 122 -17.88 12.79 26.61
C ALA A 122 -17.77 11.88 27.84
N THR A 123 -18.90 11.52 28.45
CA THR A 123 -18.98 10.59 29.58
C THR A 123 -18.35 9.23 29.25
N SER A 124 -18.65 8.67 28.07
CA SER A 124 -18.10 7.38 27.64
C SER A 124 -16.60 7.44 27.31
N LEU A 125 -16.11 8.55 26.75
CA LEU A 125 -14.68 8.73 26.43
C LEU A 125 -13.83 8.90 27.69
N TYR A 126 -14.31 9.63 28.71
CA TYR A 126 -13.58 9.80 29.98
C TYR A 126 -13.35 8.50 30.75
N LEU A 127 -14.09 7.42 30.46
CA LEU A 127 -13.88 6.09 31.05
C LEU A 127 -12.70 5.33 30.43
N ILE A 128 -12.15 5.79 29.29
CA ILE A 128 -10.98 5.17 28.66
C ILE A 128 -9.72 5.56 29.46
N ASN A 129 -9.07 4.58 30.09
CA ASN A 129 -7.82 4.78 30.82
C ASN A 129 -6.69 5.28 29.90
N GLY A 130 -5.80 6.12 30.44
CA GLY A 130 -4.93 7.07 29.73
C GLY A 130 -3.85 6.56 28.74
N LYS A 131 -3.96 5.35 28.18
CA LYS A 131 -3.14 4.87 27.05
C LYS A 131 -3.65 5.30 25.66
N GLY A 132 -4.83 5.94 25.57
CA GLY A 132 -5.39 6.43 24.30
C GLY A 132 -4.87 7.80 23.83
N ILE A 133 -4.07 8.49 24.63
CA ILE A 133 -3.60 9.86 24.34
C ILE A 133 -2.45 9.87 23.30
N THR A 134 -1.75 8.75 23.12
CA THR A 134 -0.65 8.64 22.14
C THR A 134 -1.14 8.15 20.78
N ASP A 135 -0.59 8.70 19.69
CA ASP A 135 -0.83 8.23 18.32
C ASP A 135 -0.40 6.76 18.07
N PHE A 136 0.49 6.23 18.92
CA PHE A 136 0.80 4.80 18.96
C PHE A 136 -0.05 4.15 20.05
N ASN A 137 -1.13 3.48 19.67
CA ASN A 137 -2.04 2.78 20.57
C ASN A 137 -2.67 1.55 19.90
N LYS A 138 -3.52 0.84 20.64
CA LYS A 138 -4.20 -0.40 20.22
C LYS A 138 -5.67 -0.20 19.86
N ASN A 139 -6.12 1.04 19.76
CA ASN A 139 -7.52 1.40 19.71
C ASN A 139 -8.10 1.20 18.31
N VAL A 140 -9.17 0.43 18.20
CA VAL A 140 -9.95 0.20 16.97
C VAL A 140 -11.41 0.53 17.24
N VAL A 141 -12.03 1.34 16.37
CA VAL A 141 -13.43 1.78 16.53
C VAL A 141 -14.29 1.12 15.46
N PHE A 142 -15.29 0.36 15.87
CA PHE A 142 -16.43 0.01 15.01
C PHE A 142 -17.46 1.11 15.13
N ALA A 143 -18.02 1.59 14.02
CA ALA A 143 -19.04 2.64 14.04
C ALA A 143 -20.23 2.26 13.15
N ALA A 144 -21.44 2.58 13.62
CA ALA A 144 -22.69 2.33 12.90
C ALA A 144 -23.70 3.45 13.11
N ALA A 145 -24.58 3.68 12.14
CA ALA A 145 -25.78 4.50 12.32
C ALA A 145 -27.07 3.67 12.29
N ASN A 146 -27.18 2.66 11.44
CA ASN A 146 -28.32 1.75 11.40
C ASN A 146 -28.20 0.65 12.47
N LEU A 147 -29.29 0.31 13.15
CA LEU A 147 -29.35 -0.84 14.06
C LEU A 147 -29.07 -2.18 13.37
N LYS A 148 -29.36 -2.32 12.07
CA LYS A 148 -29.03 -3.52 11.28
C LYS A 148 -27.52 -3.68 11.13
N SER A 149 -26.84 -2.60 10.74
CA SER A 149 -25.38 -2.52 10.65
C SER A 149 -24.72 -2.67 12.02
N ALA A 150 -25.32 -2.14 13.09
CA ALA A 150 -24.87 -2.42 14.46
C ALA A 150 -24.94 -3.92 14.78
N ALA A 151 -26.01 -4.62 14.37
CA ALA A 151 -26.17 -6.05 14.62
C ALA A 151 -25.20 -6.95 13.84
N THR A 152 -24.68 -6.50 12.68
CA THR A 152 -23.61 -7.21 11.94
C THR A 152 -22.22 -6.89 12.48
N LEU A 153 -21.96 -5.63 12.86
CA LEU A 153 -20.66 -5.16 13.35
C LEU A 153 -20.36 -5.58 14.80
N LEU A 154 -21.36 -5.66 15.68
CA LEU A 154 -21.14 -5.99 17.10
C LEU A 154 -20.57 -7.41 17.33
N PRO A 155 -21.03 -8.47 16.65
CA PRO A 155 -20.38 -9.78 16.70
C PRO A 155 -18.92 -9.75 16.23
N LEU A 156 -18.61 -8.99 15.17
CA LEU A 156 -17.24 -8.83 14.64
C LEU A 156 -16.32 -8.09 15.62
N ALA A 157 -16.81 -7.00 16.20
CA ALA A 157 -16.12 -6.29 17.27
C ALA A 157 -15.85 -7.21 18.47
N CYS A 158 -16.80 -8.08 18.78
CA CYS A 158 -16.68 -9.04 19.86
C CYS A 158 -15.64 -10.14 19.60
N GLU A 159 -15.58 -10.68 18.37
CA GLU A 159 -14.51 -11.61 18.00
C GLU A 159 -13.13 -10.93 18.07
N MET A 160 -13.00 -9.71 17.55
CA MET A 160 -11.74 -8.95 17.65
C MET A 160 -11.31 -8.71 19.11
N ALA A 161 -12.26 -8.37 20.00
CA ALA A 161 -11.97 -8.15 21.42
C ALA A 161 -11.51 -9.44 22.13
N ARG A 162 -12.05 -10.61 21.76
CA ARG A 162 -11.67 -11.91 22.34
C ARG A 162 -10.21 -12.29 22.06
N TRP A 163 -9.65 -11.87 20.93
CA TRP A 163 -8.23 -12.08 20.60
C TRP A 163 -7.27 -11.22 21.43
N LYS A 164 -7.74 -10.18 22.12
CA LYS A 164 -6.94 -9.29 23.01
C LYS A 164 -5.71 -8.65 22.35
N ARG A 165 -5.66 -8.59 21.02
CA ARG A 165 -4.62 -7.85 20.27
C ARG A 165 -4.88 -6.35 20.28
N ASN A 166 -6.15 -5.97 20.21
CA ASN A 166 -6.66 -4.61 20.08
C ASN A 166 -7.56 -4.24 21.28
N ASP A 167 -7.58 -2.95 21.62
CA ASP A 167 -8.58 -2.36 22.48
C ASP A 167 -9.76 -1.94 21.58
N VAL A 168 -10.89 -2.63 21.72
CA VAL A 168 -12.02 -2.51 20.78
C VAL A 168 -13.11 -1.61 21.35
N HIS A 169 -13.52 -0.65 20.53
CA HIS A 169 -14.54 0.35 20.84
C HIS A 169 -15.68 0.23 19.82
N PHE A 170 -16.91 0.50 20.25
CA PHE A 170 -18.07 0.58 19.36
C PHE A 170 -18.80 1.90 19.56
N ALA A 171 -19.05 2.65 18.49
CA ALA A 171 -19.70 3.95 18.51
C ALA A 171 -21.03 3.93 17.73
N LEU A 172 -22.14 4.23 18.39
CA LEU A 172 -23.43 4.41 17.73
C LEU A 172 -23.64 5.89 17.37
N MET A 173 -23.83 6.19 16.08
CA MET A 173 -24.03 7.55 15.53
C MET A 173 -25.38 7.71 14.82
N GLY A 174 -26.33 6.82 15.14
CA GLY A 174 -27.60 6.65 14.45
C GLY A 174 -28.74 7.57 14.89
N ARG A 175 -29.91 7.36 14.26
CA ARG A 175 -31.18 8.01 14.61
C ARG A 175 -31.98 7.29 15.71
N ASP A 176 -31.71 6.00 15.94
CA ASP A 176 -32.51 5.20 16.86
C ASP A 176 -32.15 5.45 18.33
N GLU A 177 -33.14 5.76 19.16
CA GLU A 177 -32.98 6.06 20.60
C GLU A 177 -32.89 4.81 21.51
N ILE A 178 -32.19 3.77 21.07
CA ILE A 178 -31.97 2.56 21.90
C ILE A 178 -30.88 2.83 22.96
N PRO A 179 -31.08 2.48 24.24
CA PRO A 179 -30.01 2.56 25.24
C PRO A 179 -28.85 1.61 24.89
N MET A 180 -27.60 2.11 24.95
CA MET A 180 -26.40 1.34 24.55
C MET A 180 -26.28 -0.01 25.27
N LYS A 181 -26.71 -0.09 26.54
CA LYS A 181 -26.75 -1.33 27.32
C LYS A 181 -27.69 -2.37 26.68
N THR A 182 -28.89 -1.96 26.30
CA THR A 182 -29.89 -2.82 25.64
C THR A 182 -29.41 -3.29 24.26
N LEU A 183 -28.72 -2.42 23.51
CA LEU A 183 -28.12 -2.80 22.23
C LEU A 183 -27.06 -3.92 22.41
N GLY A 184 -26.23 -3.83 23.46
CA GLY A 184 -25.28 -4.89 23.80
C GLY A 184 -25.94 -6.19 24.24
N GLU A 185 -26.95 -6.12 25.11
CA GLU A 185 -27.70 -7.28 25.59
C GLU A 185 -28.42 -8.04 24.46
N ILE A 186 -29.06 -7.34 23.51
CA ILE A 186 -29.72 -7.93 22.34
C ILE A 186 -28.71 -8.68 21.46
N ASN A 187 -27.52 -8.11 21.24
CA ASN A 187 -26.46 -8.70 20.44
C ASN A 187 -25.56 -9.68 21.23
N ARG A 188 -25.99 -10.09 22.43
CA ARG A 188 -25.32 -11.07 23.31
C ARG A 188 -23.88 -10.69 23.72
N ILE A 189 -23.57 -9.39 23.77
CA ILE A 189 -22.30 -8.89 24.30
C ILE A 189 -22.25 -9.21 25.79
N THR A 190 -21.49 -10.23 26.13
CA THR A 190 -21.32 -10.76 27.48
C THR A 190 -19.97 -10.29 28.04
N ALA A 191 -19.72 -10.40 29.35
CA ALA A 191 -18.52 -9.82 29.99
C ALA A 191 -17.17 -10.43 29.55
N ASP A 192 -17.17 -11.54 28.79
CA ASP A 192 -16.01 -12.06 28.06
C ASP A 192 -15.58 -11.17 26.89
N CYS A 193 -16.50 -10.33 26.42
CA CYS A 193 -16.38 -9.43 25.28
C CYS A 193 -16.02 -8.01 25.77
N ASN A 194 -14.72 -7.70 25.84
CA ASN A 194 -14.22 -6.41 26.33
C ASN A 194 -14.36 -5.28 25.29
N VAL A 195 -15.58 -5.05 24.78
CA VAL A 195 -15.90 -3.97 23.84
C VAL A 195 -16.40 -2.75 24.62
N GLN A 196 -15.76 -1.60 24.42
CA GLN A 196 -16.13 -0.34 25.05
C GLN A 196 -17.21 0.37 24.22
N MET A 197 -18.40 0.57 24.79
CA MET A 197 -19.55 1.14 24.10
C MET A 197 -19.59 2.67 24.27
N HIS A 198 -19.67 3.39 23.15
CA HIS A 198 -19.72 4.85 23.06
C HIS A 198 -21.02 5.31 22.42
N ASP A 199 -21.74 6.18 23.11
CA ASP A 199 -22.93 6.84 22.57
C ASP A 199 -22.50 8.14 21.88
N ALA A 200 -22.46 8.12 20.56
CA ALA A 200 -21.99 9.21 19.72
C ALA A 200 -23.13 9.94 18.99
N ARG A 201 -24.37 9.76 19.47
CA ARG A 201 -25.57 10.43 18.93
C ARG A 201 -25.64 11.89 19.40
N PRO A 202 -26.13 12.81 18.56
CA PRO A 202 -26.30 14.22 18.95
C PRO A 202 -27.51 14.43 19.86
N ASP A 203 -27.78 15.66 20.28
CA ASP A 203 -29.08 16.07 20.81
C ASP A 203 -30.16 16.15 19.72
N TYR A 204 -31.44 15.88 20.06
CA TYR A 204 -32.58 15.83 19.11
C TYR A 204 -32.36 14.82 17.97
N VAL A 205 -32.04 13.59 18.36
CA VAL A 205 -31.62 12.51 17.45
C VAL A 205 -32.70 12.20 16.42
N ALA A 206 -33.92 11.92 16.88
CA ALA A 206 -35.03 11.49 16.04
C ALA A 206 -35.49 12.59 15.07
N GLU A 207 -35.45 13.86 15.48
CA GLU A 207 -35.92 14.99 14.66
C GLU A 207 -34.86 15.57 13.72
N SER A 208 -33.61 15.11 13.78
CA SER A 208 -32.48 15.71 13.04
C SER A 208 -32.53 15.48 11.53
N THR A 209 -32.24 16.52 10.74
CA THR A 209 -32.11 16.39 9.27
C THR A 209 -30.92 15.53 8.86
N ASP A 210 -30.94 14.97 7.64
CA ASP A 210 -29.83 14.18 7.09
C ASP A 210 -28.53 14.97 7.08
N PHE A 211 -28.58 16.26 6.71
CA PHE A 211 -27.41 17.15 6.72
C PHE A 211 -26.85 17.35 8.13
N ARG A 212 -27.72 17.54 9.14
CA ARG A 212 -27.28 17.65 10.53
C ARG A 212 -26.63 16.35 11.00
N MET A 213 -27.20 15.20 10.65
CA MET A 213 -26.66 13.89 11.02
C MET A 213 -25.32 13.61 10.33
N GLU A 214 -25.15 13.97 9.05
CA GLU A 214 -23.87 13.88 8.32
C GLU A 214 -22.74 14.66 9.03
N VAL A 215 -22.99 15.94 9.33
CA VAL A 215 -22.04 16.79 10.07
C VAL A 215 -21.82 16.27 11.49
N SER A 216 -22.85 15.71 12.12
CA SER A 216 -22.76 15.10 13.45
C SER A 216 -21.88 13.85 13.47
N SER A 217 -22.02 12.93 12.52
CA SER A 217 -21.19 11.72 12.44
C SER A 217 -19.70 12.09 12.26
N GLY A 218 -19.40 13.06 11.39
CA GLY A 218 -18.05 13.60 11.23
C GLY A 218 -17.53 14.29 12.51
N ALA A 219 -18.34 15.13 13.16
CA ALA A 219 -17.96 15.80 14.40
C ALA A 219 -17.68 14.80 15.53
N ALA A 220 -18.52 13.78 15.67
CA ALA A 220 -18.36 12.71 16.66
C ALA A 220 -17.07 11.91 16.45
N LEU A 221 -16.77 11.52 15.21
CA LEU A 221 -15.47 10.89 14.89
C LEU A 221 -14.29 11.84 15.18
N GLY A 222 -14.46 13.15 14.97
CA GLY A 222 -13.50 14.17 15.40
C GLY A 222 -13.23 14.16 16.91
N HIS A 223 -14.28 14.10 17.74
CA HIS A 223 -14.14 14.01 19.19
C HIS A 223 -13.48 12.69 19.64
N ILE A 224 -13.89 11.57 19.05
CA ILE A 224 -13.29 10.24 19.29
C ILE A 224 -11.80 10.28 18.94
N ASN A 225 -11.43 10.77 17.76
CA ASN A 225 -10.03 10.86 17.34
C ASN A 225 -9.18 11.71 18.28
N ASN A 226 -9.67 12.89 18.68
CA ASN A 226 -8.90 13.81 19.51
C ASN A 226 -8.69 13.29 20.95
N TYR A 227 -9.47 12.29 21.39
CA TYR A 227 -9.36 11.71 22.72
C TYR A 227 -8.58 10.38 22.73
N MET A 228 -8.88 9.48 21.77
CA MET A 228 -8.38 8.10 21.76
C MET A 228 -7.59 7.70 20.50
N HIS A 229 -7.41 8.60 19.52
CA HIS A 229 -6.56 8.44 18.33
C HIS A 229 -6.64 7.02 17.69
N PRO A 230 -7.83 6.57 17.22
CA PRO A 230 -8.01 5.20 16.77
C PRO A 230 -7.14 4.90 15.53
N GLN A 231 -6.53 3.72 15.50
CA GLN A 231 -5.67 3.29 14.40
C GLN A 231 -6.47 2.96 13.13
N ALA A 232 -7.68 2.44 13.31
CA ALA A 232 -8.64 2.18 12.25
C ALA A 232 -10.08 2.39 12.73
N VAL A 233 -10.93 2.77 11.78
CA VAL A 233 -12.39 2.87 11.94
C VAL A 233 -13.02 1.83 11.01
N ILE A 234 -13.93 1.01 11.52
CA ILE A 234 -14.59 -0.08 10.76
C ILE A 234 -16.08 0.24 10.68
N VAL A 235 -16.64 0.26 9.47
CA VAL A 235 -18.06 0.55 9.20
C VAL A 235 -18.66 -0.48 8.24
N ASP A 236 -19.98 -0.58 8.24
CA ASP A 236 -20.73 -1.43 7.30
C ASP A 236 -21.03 -0.66 6.00
N ASN A 237 -20.71 -1.27 4.86
CA ASN A 237 -21.03 -0.76 3.52
C ASN A 237 -21.79 -1.84 2.70
N SER A 238 -22.51 -2.74 3.37
CA SER A 238 -23.43 -3.73 2.79
C SER A 238 -24.64 -3.13 2.06
N GLY A 239 -24.81 -1.81 2.09
CA GLY A 239 -26.00 -1.10 1.60
C GLY A 239 -27.15 -1.03 2.62
N THR A 240 -26.97 -1.55 3.84
CA THR A 240 -27.95 -1.36 4.94
C THR A 240 -27.68 -0.12 5.80
N GLU A 241 -26.46 0.40 5.75
CA GLU A 241 -26.01 1.55 6.53
C GLU A 241 -26.51 2.89 5.95
N GLU A 242 -26.64 3.91 6.81
CA GLU A 242 -27.21 5.21 6.45
C GLU A 242 -26.30 6.06 5.57
N GLY A 243 -26.86 6.60 4.48
CA GLY A 243 -26.10 7.34 3.47
C GLY A 243 -25.48 8.66 3.98
N TYR A 244 -26.11 9.32 4.96
CA TYR A 244 -25.54 10.51 5.62
C TYR A 244 -24.33 10.16 6.49
N PHE A 245 -24.36 9.00 7.16
CA PHE A 245 -23.30 8.55 8.06
C PHE A 245 -22.06 8.17 7.26
N LEU A 246 -22.22 7.40 6.18
CA LEU A 246 -21.10 7.00 5.32
C LEU A 246 -20.38 8.21 4.71
N ARG A 247 -21.10 9.25 4.27
CA ARG A 247 -20.47 10.49 3.77
C ARG A 247 -19.70 11.21 4.87
N GLY A 248 -20.35 11.48 6.01
CA GLY A 248 -19.72 12.20 7.14
C GLY A 248 -18.49 11.48 7.70
N ILE A 249 -18.50 10.15 7.74
CA ILE A 249 -17.36 9.34 8.20
C ILE A 249 -16.24 9.26 7.14
N ARG A 250 -16.54 9.11 5.86
CA ARG A 250 -15.54 9.13 4.77
C ARG A 250 -14.76 10.44 4.76
N ASP A 251 -15.47 11.57 4.67
CA ASP A 251 -14.86 12.90 4.59
C ASP A 251 -13.99 13.18 5.82
N ARG A 252 -14.51 12.88 7.02
CA ARG A 252 -13.77 13.10 8.27
C ARG A 252 -12.59 12.15 8.43
N SER A 253 -12.68 10.89 8.00
CA SER A 253 -11.56 9.94 8.09
C SER A 253 -10.39 10.39 7.21
N ILE A 254 -10.67 10.93 6.03
CA ILE A 254 -9.68 11.54 5.13
C ILE A 254 -9.05 12.77 5.79
N GLU A 255 -9.85 13.70 6.33
CA GLU A 255 -9.36 14.91 7.00
C GLU A 255 -8.44 14.60 8.20
N LEU A 256 -8.78 13.55 8.96
CA LEU A 256 -8.01 13.10 10.13
C LEU A 256 -6.83 12.17 9.78
N GLY A 257 -6.69 11.75 8.52
CA GLY A 257 -5.67 10.79 8.08
C GLY A 257 -5.80 9.40 8.72
N ARG A 258 -7.01 8.98 9.11
CA ARG A 258 -7.29 7.68 9.76
C ARG A 258 -7.83 6.67 8.76
N THR A 259 -7.47 5.40 8.96
CA THR A 259 -7.82 4.33 8.03
C THR A 259 -9.26 3.87 8.26
N LEU A 260 -10.13 4.16 7.28
CA LEU A 260 -11.52 3.70 7.24
C LEU A 260 -11.62 2.37 6.48
N ILE A 261 -12.08 1.33 7.16
CA ILE A 261 -12.31 0.00 6.59
C ILE A 261 -13.81 -0.17 6.43
N GLU A 262 -14.24 -0.27 5.17
CA GLU A 262 -15.64 -0.46 4.82
C GLU A 262 -15.89 -1.95 4.55
N LEU A 263 -16.82 -2.54 5.28
CA LEU A 263 -17.14 -3.96 5.16
C LEU A 263 -18.23 -4.16 4.09
N PRO A 264 -18.01 -5.00 3.05
CA PRO A 264 -19.02 -5.38 2.08
C PRO A 264 -20.08 -6.30 2.69
N TYR A 265 -21.10 -6.61 1.90
CA TYR A 265 -22.09 -7.64 2.22
C TYR A 265 -21.45 -9.00 2.55
N ASN A 266 -22.01 -9.75 3.51
CA ASN A 266 -21.49 -11.02 4.04
C ASN A 266 -20.08 -10.97 4.68
N ALA A 267 -19.60 -9.81 5.11
CA ALA A 267 -18.28 -9.67 5.75
C ALA A 267 -18.06 -10.60 6.95
N GLU A 268 -19.12 -11.03 7.65
CA GLU A 268 -19.02 -12.02 8.74
C GLU A 268 -18.43 -13.38 8.32
N GLN A 269 -18.49 -13.73 7.03
CA GLN A 269 -18.03 -15.03 6.49
C GLN A 269 -16.74 -14.90 5.67
N SER A 270 -16.60 -13.82 4.90
CA SER A 270 -15.46 -13.60 3.98
C SER A 270 -14.30 -12.82 4.62
N LEU A 271 -14.60 -11.91 5.56
CA LEU A 271 -13.65 -10.95 6.16
C LEU A 271 -13.37 -11.21 7.64
N ILE A 272 -13.80 -12.35 8.17
CA ILE A 272 -13.63 -12.70 9.59
C ILE A 272 -12.14 -12.72 10.02
N TRP A 273 -11.21 -12.93 9.08
CA TRP A 273 -9.75 -12.79 9.31
C TRP A 273 -9.31 -11.36 9.70
N VAL A 274 -10.05 -10.31 9.33
CA VAL A 274 -9.75 -8.92 9.72
C VAL A 274 -9.82 -8.74 11.24
N THR A 275 -10.67 -9.52 11.93
CA THR A 275 -10.78 -9.51 13.40
C THR A 275 -9.50 -9.99 14.11
N ARG A 276 -8.58 -10.62 13.38
CA ARG A 276 -7.35 -11.25 13.91
C ARG A 276 -6.14 -10.36 13.81
N LEU A 277 -6.20 -9.30 13.00
CA LEU A 277 -5.13 -8.33 12.82
C LEU A 277 -4.95 -7.45 14.06
N ASP A 278 -3.73 -6.95 14.26
CA ASP A 278 -3.47 -5.91 15.25
C ASP A 278 -3.72 -4.49 14.70
N SER A 279 -3.80 -3.51 15.60
CA SER A 279 -4.09 -2.11 15.28
C SER A 279 -3.11 -1.48 14.29
N SER A 280 -1.83 -1.87 14.34
CA SER A 280 -0.79 -1.42 13.40
C SER A 280 -1.09 -1.90 11.97
N SER A 281 -1.44 -3.18 11.82
CA SER A 281 -1.89 -3.74 10.55
C SER A 281 -3.13 -3.02 10.03
N LEU A 282 -4.15 -2.85 10.87
CA LEU A 282 -5.41 -2.18 10.47
C LEU A 282 -5.16 -0.72 10.03
N ASN A 283 -4.21 -0.01 10.62
CA ASN A 283 -3.77 1.33 10.17
C ASN A 283 -3.16 1.30 8.75
N ALA A 284 -2.51 0.20 8.34
CA ALA A 284 -1.94 0.02 7.01
C ALA A 284 -2.94 -0.42 5.92
N TYR A 285 -4.16 -0.82 6.29
CA TYR A 285 -5.11 -1.54 5.42
C TYR A 285 -5.45 -0.87 4.07
N ASN A 286 -5.48 0.48 4.02
CA ASN A 286 -5.71 1.27 2.79
C ASN A 286 -4.43 1.92 2.23
N LYS A 287 -3.29 1.82 2.92
CA LYS A 287 -2.01 2.43 2.51
C LYS A 287 -1.21 1.51 1.58
N ILE A 288 -1.48 0.21 1.65
CA ILE A 288 -0.89 -0.84 0.83
C ILE A 288 -1.41 -0.72 -0.61
N SER A 289 -0.49 -0.66 -1.57
CA SER A 289 -0.77 -0.80 -3.00
C SER A 289 -0.07 -2.05 -3.53
N ILE A 290 -0.83 -2.97 -4.13
CA ILE A 290 -0.30 -4.15 -4.81
C ILE A 290 -0.56 -3.94 -6.30
N ASP A 291 0.49 -4.06 -7.11
CA ASP A 291 0.39 -4.06 -8.57
C ASP A 291 0.68 -5.48 -9.09
N ILE A 292 -0.07 -5.92 -10.09
CA ILE A 292 0.06 -7.25 -10.72
C ILE A 292 0.87 -7.10 -12.00
N LEU A 293 1.92 -7.93 -12.13
CA LEU A 293 2.76 -8.03 -13.31
C LEU A 293 2.61 -9.41 -13.94
N VAL A 294 2.17 -9.44 -15.20
CA VAL A 294 2.08 -10.65 -16.02
C VAL A 294 2.99 -10.51 -17.24
N HIS A 295 3.90 -11.47 -17.43
CA HIS A 295 4.73 -11.55 -18.65
C HIS A 295 4.20 -12.64 -19.56
N ALA A 296 3.50 -12.25 -20.63
CA ALA A 296 2.87 -13.18 -21.56
C ALA A 296 3.90 -13.87 -22.49
N GLN A 297 3.72 -15.17 -22.71
CA GLN A 297 4.53 -15.96 -23.64
C GLN A 297 3.94 -15.93 -25.07
N PRO A 298 4.78 -16.04 -26.12
CA PRO A 298 4.30 -16.12 -27.49
C PRO A 298 3.48 -17.39 -27.73
N SER A 299 2.51 -17.38 -28.64
CA SER A 299 1.70 -18.57 -29.00
C SER A 299 0.98 -19.32 -27.86
N ALA A 300 0.89 -18.75 -26.64
CA ALA A 300 0.30 -19.38 -25.46
C ALA A 300 -0.93 -18.59 -24.94
N SER A 301 -1.92 -18.34 -25.80
CA SER A 301 -3.09 -17.53 -25.43
C SER A 301 -4.01 -18.19 -24.39
N GLY A 302 -4.15 -19.52 -24.42
CA GLY A 302 -5.06 -20.26 -23.52
C GLY A 302 -4.70 -20.09 -22.04
N SER A 303 -3.42 -20.18 -21.70
CA SER A 303 -2.94 -20.03 -20.31
C SER A 303 -3.16 -18.60 -19.80
N LEU A 304 -2.76 -17.58 -20.58
CA LEU A 304 -3.04 -16.17 -20.27
C LEU A 304 -4.54 -15.89 -20.08
N ILE A 305 -5.41 -16.45 -20.94
CA ILE A 305 -6.86 -16.26 -20.83
C ILE A 305 -7.41 -16.89 -19.54
N ARG A 306 -6.92 -18.07 -19.13
CA ARG A 306 -7.28 -18.70 -17.84
C ARG A 306 -6.84 -17.81 -16.68
N LEU A 307 -5.59 -17.36 -16.65
CA LEU A 307 -5.07 -16.47 -15.61
C LEU A 307 -5.94 -15.21 -15.48
N LEU A 308 -6.19 -14.51 -16.58
CA LEU A 308 -7.00 -13.28 -16.60
C LEU A 308 -8.46 -13.53 -16.22
N THR A 309 -9.00 -14.71 -16.50
CA THR A 309 -10.34 -15.11 -16.07
C THR A 309 -10.38 -15.38 -14.56
N SER A 310 -9.37 -16.06 -14.00
CA SER A 310 -9.26 -16.29 -12.55
C SER A 310 -9.08 -14.98 -11.78
N LEU A 311 -8.23 -14.06 -12.27
CA LEU A 311 -8.08 -12.71 -11.71
C LEU A 311 -9.39 -11.91 -11.71
N LYS A 312 -10.21 -12.04 -12.76
CA LYS A 312 -11.53 -11.37 -12.85
C LYS A 312 -12.57 -12.01 -11.93
N GLY A 313 -12.47 -13.31 -11.67
CA GLY A 313 -13.39 -14.08 -10.81
C GLY A 313 -13.03 -14.10 -9.33
N ALA A 314 -11.96 -13.41 -8.92
CA ALA A 314 -11.52 -13.34 -7.54
C ALA A 314 -12.27 -12.28 -6.72
N ASP A 315 -12.39 -12.53 -5.41
CA ASP A 315 -13.00 -11.60 -4.46
C ASP A 315 -11.93 -10.59 -3.97
N TYR A 316 -12.22 -9.31 -4.18
CA TYR A 316 -11.40 -8.17 -3.74
C TYR A 316 -12.03 -7.44 -2.55
N PHE A 317 -13.02 -8.03 -1.87
CA PHE A 317 -13.66 -7.53 -0.65
C PHE A 317 -14.36 -6.17 -0.79
N GLY A 318 -14.85 -5.82 -1.99
CA GLY A 318 -15.33 -4.47 -2.26
C GLY A 318 -14.22 -3.39 -2.29
N SER A 319 -12.95 -3.76 -2.09
CA SER A 319 -11.82 -2.86 -2.35
C SER A 319 -11.49 -2.84 -3.84
N THR A 320 -10.98 -1.70 -4.33
CA THR A 320 -10.58 -1.56 -5.74
C THR A 320 -9.52 -2.60 -6.10
N PRO A 321 -9.67 -3.34 -7.22
CA PRO A 321 -8.66 -4.29 -7.66
C PRO A 321 -7.27 -3.65 -7.88
N PRO A 322 -6.19 -4.44 -7.78
CA PRO A 322 -4.84 -4.06 -8.16
C PRO A 322 -4.71 -3.44 -9.56
N CYS A 323 -3.68 -2.61 -9.77
CA CYS A 323 -3.27 -2.24 -11.13
C CYS A 323 -2.71 -3.48 -11.84
N LEU A 324 -3.14 -3.75 -13.06
CA LEU A 324 -2.72 -4.91 -13.85
C LEU A 324 -1.85 -4.46 -15.02
N THR A 325 -0.57 -4.84 -14.99
CA THR A 325 0.37 -4.65 -16.11
C THR A 325 0.59 -5.97 -16.82
N ILE A 326 0.27 -6.00 -18.12
CA ILE A 326 0.51 -7.15 -18.99
C ILE A 326 1.58 -6.78 -19.99
N GLU A 327 2.73 -7.45 -19.91
CA GLU A 327 3.76 -7.40 -20.92
C GLU A 327 3.48 -8.45 -22.00
N LEU A 328 3.23 -7.97 -23.22
CA LEU A 328 3.03 -8.79 -24.40
C LEU A 328 4.34 -8.95 -25.18
N PRO A 329 4.59 -10.15 -25.75
CA PRO A 329 5.69 -10.38 -26.67
C PRO A 329 5.45 -9.62 -27.98
N ASN A 330 6.42 -9.66 -28.88
CA ASN A 330 6.27 -8.99 -30.18
C ASN A 330 5.20 -9.69 -31.03
N ASP A 331 5.35 -11.01 -31.15
CA ASP A 331 4.45 -11.99 -31.75
C ASP A 331 3.32 -12.40 -30.80
N ALA A 332 2.61 -11.39 -30.26
CA ALA A 332 1.39 -11.61 -29.50
C ALA A 332 0.30 -12.29 -30.35
N ASP A 333 -0.26 -13.39 -29.85
CA ASP A 333 -1.29 -14.18 -30.54
C ASP A 333 -2.54 -13.32 -30.87
N GLU A 334 -3.10 -13.53 -32.05
CA GLU A 334 -4.33 -12.87 -32.49
C GLU A 334 -5.51 -13.23 -31.57
N PHE A 335 -5.58 -14.46 -31.06
CA PHE A 335 -6.64 -14.84 -30.10
C PHE A 335 -6.52 -14.09 -28.77
N ALA A 336 -5.30 -13.97 -28.22
CA ALA A 336 -5.04 -13.21 -27.00
C ALA A 336 -5.36 -11.71 -27.19
N THR A 337 -4.91 -11.11 -28.28
CA THR A 337 -5.16 -9.68 -28.56
C THR A 337 -6.63 -9.39 -28.83
N ARG A 338 -7.36 -10.26 -29.53
CA ARG A 338 -8.83 -10.15 -29.69
C ARG A 338 -9.58 -10.29 -28.35
N PHE A 339 -9.13 -11.19 -27.47
CA PHE A 339 -9.71 -11.33 -26.12
C PHE A 339 -9.47 -10.08 -25.27
N LEU A 340 -8.24 -9.56 -25.25
CA LEU A 340 -7.86 -8.33 -24.55
C LEU A 340 -8.62 -7.10 -25.06
N ALA A 341 -8.91 -7.02 -26.35
CA ALA A 341 -9.62 -5.90 -26.95
C ALA A 341 -11.16 -5.94 -26.75
N ASN A 342 -11.77 -7.13 -26.77
CA ASN A 342 -13.23 -7.27 -26.88
C ASN A 342 -13.91 -7.92 -25.66
N SER A 343 -13.19 -8.70 -24.86
CA SER A 343 -13.77 -9.58 -23.82
C SER A 343 -13.22 -9.30 -22.42
N PHE A 344 -11.99 -8.79 -22.33
CA PHE A 344 -11.37 -8.41 -21.07
C PHE A 344 -11.64 -6.94 -20.74
N SER A 345 -12.08 -6.69 -19.52
CA SER A 345 -12.24 -5.35 -18.94
C SER A 345 -11.72 -5.38 -17.52
N TRP A 346 -10.90 -4.40 -17.16
CA TRP A 346 -10.26 -4.30 -15.86
C TRP A 346 -10.27 -2.83 -15.38
N PRO A 347 -10.76 -2.54 -14.16
CA PRO A 347 -11.33 -3.48 -13.18
C PRO A 347 -12.66 -4.13 -13.65
N PRO A 348 -13.14 -5.18 -12.97
CA PRO A 348 -14.47 -5.75 -13.20
C PRO A 348 -15.58 -4.71 -12.99
N GLY A 349 -16.67 -4.79 -13.74
CA GLY A 349 -17.72 -3.76 -13.78
C GLY A 349 -18.62 -3.64 -12.52
N GLU A 350 -18.30 -4.36 -11.45
CA GLU A 350 -19.04 -4.34 -10.18
C GLU A 350 -18.55 -3.25 -9.22
N PHE A 351 -17.35 -2.69 -9.46
CA PHE A 351 -16.81 -1.58 -8.67
C PHE A 351 -17.41 -0.25 -9.17
N PRO A 352 -18.06 0.55 -8.30
CA PRO A 352 -18.74 1.76 -8.73
C PRO A 352 -17.75 2.77 -9.31
N VAL A 353 -17.99 3.16 -10.56
CA VAL A 353 -17.17 4.10 -11.35
C VAL A 353 -17.37 5.53 -10.83
N GLN A 354 -16.81 5.80 -9.66
CA GLN A 354 -16.44 7.16 -9.25
C GLN A 354 -14.97 7.34 -9.64
N GLU A 355 -14.77 7.91 -10.84
CA GLU A 355 -13.48 8.40 -11.34
C GLU A 355 -12.38 7.35 -11.64
N SER A 356 -12.76 6.11 -11.98
CA SER A 356 -11.77 5.06 -12.30
C SER A 356 -10.97 5.35 -13.58
N ALA A 357 -9.72 5.79 -13.41
CA ALA A 357 -8.69 5.62 -14.42
C ALA A 357 -8.56 4.13 -14.77
N GLN A 358 -8.30 3.79 -16.04
CA GLN A 358 -8.12 2.40 -16.46
C GLN A 358 -6.92 1.80 -15.73
N GLN A 359 -7.16 0.84 -14.84
CA GLN A 359 -6.13 0.14 -14.06
C GLN A 359 -5.41 -0.95 -14.87
N LEU A 360 -5.47 -0.91 -16.21
CA LEU A 360 -4.90 -1.88 -17.13
C LEU A 360 -3.80 -1.23 -17.97
N THR A 361 -2.56 -1.67 -17.79
CA THR A 361 -1.41 -1.24 -18.59
C THR A 361 -0.98 -2.36 -19.52
N LEU A 362 -1.20 -2.20 -20.83
CA LEU A 362 -0.71 -3.13 -21.85
C LEU A 362 0.61 -2.60 -22.43
N ARG A 363 1.70 -3.37 -22.29
CA ARG A 363 3.01 -3.05 -22.88
C ARG A 363 3.35 -4.09 -23.95
N ARG A 364 3.63 -3.70 -25.20
CA ARG A 364 4.01 -4.64 -26.27
C ARG A 364 5.46 -4.44 -26.69
N ARG A 365 6.22 -5.53 -26.85
CA ARG A 365 7.59 -5.48 -27.37
C ARG A 365 7.63 -5.05 -28.85
N ILE A 366 8.59 -4.19 -29.20
CA ILE A 366 8.90 -3.79 -30.59
C ILE A 366 10.08 -4.59 -31.18
N PRO A 367 11.20 -4.87 -30.46
CA PRO A 367 12.26 -5.74 -30.98
C PRO A 367 11.77 -7.13 -31.40
N HIS A 368 12.16 -7.56 -32.60
CA HIS A 368 11.92 -8.90 -33.15
C HIS A 368 13.04 -9.90 -32.81
N GLN A 369 14.20 -9.41 -32.37
CA GLN A 369 15.31 -10.24 -31.91
C GLN A 369 14.94 -10.85 -30.55
N ARG A 370 15.37 -12.11 -30.34
CA ARG A 370 15.25 -12.78 -29.04
C ARG A 370 16.13 -12.05 -28.03
N LEU A 371 15.60 -11.83 -26.83
CA LEU A 371 16.33 -11.19 -25.75
C LEU A 371 17.41 -12.13 -25.21
N THR A 372 18.58 -11.60 -24.89
CA THR A 372 19.54 -12.29 -24.03
C THR A 372 19.00 -12.41 -22.60
N ALA A 373 19.58 -13.31 -21.80
CA ALA A 373 19.24 -13.47 -20.39
C ALA A 373 19.43 -12.19 -19.57
N GLU A 374 20.38 -11.33 -19.95
CA GLU A 374 20.62 -10.03 -19.31
C GLU A 374 19.55 -9.01 -19.72
N GLU A 375 19.25 -8.87 -21.02
CA GLU A 375 18.23 -7.93 -21.52
C GLU A 375 16.81 -8.27 -21.05
N SER A 376 16.45 -9.56 -21.01
CA SER A 376 15.17 -10.03 -20.47
C SER A 376 15.05 -9.75 -18.97
N SER A 377 16.13 -9.93 -18.22
CA SER A 377 16.18 -9.58 -16.79
C SER A 377 16.06 -8.08 -16.54
N ILE A 378 16.81 -7.25 -17.26
CA ILE A 378 16.72 -5.77 -17.19
C ILE A 378 15.28 -5.32 -17.40
N ARG A 379 14.69 -5.74 -18.52
CA ARG A 379 13.32 -5.39 -18.89
C ARG A 379 12.32 -5.81 -17.81
N PHE A 380 12.47 -7.02 -17.26
CA PHE A 380 11.59 -7.50 -16.20
C PHE A 380 11.65 -6.61 -14.95
N PHE A 381 12.84 -6.14 -14.55
CA PHE A 381 12.98 -5.24 -13.41
C PHE A 381 12.55 -3.79 -13.69
N GLU A 382 12.70 -3.32 -14.94
CA GLU A 382 12.17 -2.03 -15.42
C GLU A 382 10.63 -2.03 -15.59
N SER A 383 9.99 -3.20 -15.59
CA SER A 383 8.54 -3.29 -15.80
C SER A 383 7.73 -2.63 -14.68
N PHE A 384 8.23 -2.69 -13.43
CA PHE A 384 7.62 -2.16 -12.22
C PHE A 384 8.62 -1.29 -11.43
N TRP A 385 8.14 -0.16 -10.90
CA TRP A 385 8.87 0.64 -9.93
C TRP A 385 7.92 1.09 -8.81
N PRO A 386 8.24 0.84 -7.52
CA PRO A 386 7.34 1.16 -6.42
C PRO A 386 7.26 2.68 -6.19
N ALA A 387 6.03 3.23 -6.21
CA ALA A 387 5.78 4.64 -5.90
C ALA A 387 6.21 5.01 -4.47
N ASN A 388 6.04 4.07 -3.53
CA ASN A 388 6.66 4.11 -2.20
C ASN A 388 7.27 2.75 -1.89
N ARG A 389 8.58 2.70 -1.66
CA ARG A 389 9.34 1.47 -1.32
C ARG A 389 8.71 0.63 -0.20
N PHE A 390 8.06 1.25 0.78
CA PHE A 390 7.52 0.53 1.93
C PHE A 390 6.10 0.02 1.72
N THR A 391 5.27 0.73 0.93
CA THR A 391 3.84 0.44 0.80
C THR A 391 3.39 -0.08 -0.56
N SER A 392 4.25 0.03 -1.57
CA SER A 392 4.02 -0.50 -2.91
C SER A 392 4.75 -1.83 -3.11
N HIS A 393 4.02 -2.86 -3.48
CA HIS A 393 4.53 -4.23 -3.68
C HIS A 393 4.07 -4.76 -5.05
N VAL A 394 4.80 -5.72 -5.63
CA VAL A 394 4.49 -6.29 -6.95
C VAL A 394 4.19 -7.78 -6.85
N LEU A 395 3.02 -8.19 -7.35
CA LEU A 395 2.63 -9.59 -7.50
C LEU A 395 3.02 -10.04 -8.91
N VAL A 396 4.06 -10.86 -8.99
CA VAL A 396 4.52 -11.48 -10.23
C VAL A 396 3.73 -12.75 -10.49
N LEU A 397 3.08 -12.84 -11.65
CA LEU A 397 2.29 -13.99 -12.07
C LEU A 397 2.76 -14.48 -13.46
N SER A 398 3.04 -15.77 -13.53
CA SER A 398 3.31 -16.49 -14.77
C SER A 398 1.99 -16.83 -15.49
N PRO A 399 1.90 -16.77 -16.84
CA PRO A 399 0.68 -17.07 -17.59
C PRO A 399 0.10 -18.47 -17.31
N GLN A 400 0.94 -19.43 -16.91
CA GLN A 400 0.54 -20.80 -16.56
C GLN A 400 -0.31 -20.89 -15.28
N VAL A 401 -0.40 -19.84 -14.46
CA VAL A 401 -1.10 -19.88 -13.17
C VAL A 401 -2.62 -19.76 -13.33
N GLU A 402 -3.37 -20.56 -12.57
CA GLU A 402 -4.75 -20.28 -12.20
C GLU A 402 -4.81 -19.92 -10.71
N LEU A 403 -5.58 -18.89 -10.35
CA LEU A 403 -5.69 -18.41 -8.97
C LEU A 403 -7.02 -18.81 -8.33
N SER A 404 -6.96 -19.17 -7.05
CA SER A 404 -8.15 -19.30 -6.20
C SER A 404 -8.89 -17.95 -6.13
N PRO A 405 -10.23 -17.93 -6.07
CA PRO A 405 -10.98 -16.69 -5.82
C PRO A 405 -10.57 -15.96 -4.54
N LEU A 406 -9.90 -16.63 -3.60
CA LEU A 406 -9.49 -16.12 -2.30
C LEU A 406 -7.99 -15.78 -2.23
N TYR A 407 -7.24 -15.82 -3.35
CA TYR A 407 -5.80 -15.55 -3.36
C TYR A 407 -5.47 -14.17 -2.74
N TYR A 408 -6.29 -13.16 -3.05
CA TYR A 408 -6.13 -11.80 -2.56
C TYR A 408 -6.45 -11.69 -1.05
N HIS A 409 -7.31 -12.58 -0.54
CA HIS A 409 -7.62 -12.68 0.89
C HIS A 409 -6.39 -13.11 1.67
N TYR A 410 -5.77 -14.21 1.24
CA TYR A 410 -4.54 -14.69 1.86
C TYR A 410 -3.41 -13.66 1.74
N LEU A 411 -3.20 -13.12 0.53
CA LEU A 411 -2.12 -12.17 0.26
C LEU A 411 -2.26 -10.92 1.13
N LYS A 412 -3.44 -10.29 1.18
CA LYS A 412 -3.65 -9.09 2.00
C LYS A 412 -3.50 -9.39 3.50
N TYR A 413 -4.02 -10.52 3.98
CA TYR A 413 -3.90 -10.92 5.38
C TYR A 413 -2.44 -11.20 5.79
N ALA A 414 -1.72 -12.01 5.01
CA ALA A 414 -0.32 -12.35 5.26
C ALA A 414 0.60 -11.12 5.15
N LEU A 415 0.38 -10.25 4.17
CA LEU A 415 1.13 -9.00 4.02
C LEU A 415 0.93 -8.10 5.26
N LEU A 416 -0.30 -7.95 5.73
CA LEU A 416 -0.62 -7.17 6.91
C LEU A 416 0.06 -7.75 8.17
N GLU A 417 -0.14 -9.03 8.45
CA GLU A 417 0.43 -9.69 9.63
C GLU A 417 1.97 -9.71 9.63
N TYR A 418 2.61 -10.00 8.48
CA TYR A 418 4.05 -10.22 8.42
C TYR A 418 4.90 -9.00 8.04
N LYS A 419 4.32 -7.95 7.42
CA LYS A 419 5.05 -6.71 7.08
C LYS A 419 4.63 -5.51 7.95
N TYR A 420 3.38 -5.42 8.38
CA TYR A 420 2.82 -4.22 9.03
C TYR A 420 2.42 -4.39 10.51
N SER A 421 2.39 -5.63 11.02
CA SER A 421 2.06 -5.88 12.41
C SER A 421 3.15 -5.38 13.36
N SER A 422 2.73 -4.85 14.51
CA SER A 422 3.61 -4.54 15.63
C SER A 422 4.37 -5.78 16.13
N ALA A 423 3.81 -6.98 15.95
CA ALA A 423 4.47 -8.25 16.27
C ALA A 423 5.64 -8.53 15.30
N ALA A 424 5.49 -8.25 14.00
CA ALA A 424 6.54 -8.43 13.00
C ALA A 424 7.66 -7.39 13.12
N ALA A 425 7.35 -6.19 13.64
CA ALA A 425 8.35 -5.15 13.92
C ALA A 425 9.16 -5.40 15.22
N SER A 426 8.60 -6.13 16.19
CA SER A 426 9.23 -6.42 17.50
C SER A 426 9.78 -7.84 17.65
N SER A 427 9.46 -8.73 16.72
CA SER A 427 10.00 -10.09 16.61
C SER A 427 11.52 -10.06 16.38
N LEU A 428 12.23 -11.08 16.89
CA LEU A 428 13.65 -11.28 16.58
C LEU A 428 13.87 -11.36 15.08
N MET A 429 13.04 -12.12 14.35
CA MET A 429 12.97 -12.07 12.89
C MET A 429 12.18 -10.82 12.48
N SER A 430 12.86 -9.87 11.85
CA SER A 430 12.25 -8.61 11.40
C SER A 430 11.58 -8.81 10.05
N HIS A 431 10.48 -8.08 9.85
CA HIS A 431 9.86 -7.83 8.53
C HIS A 431 10.81 -7.27 7.44
N GLU A 432 12.02 -6.84 7.82
CA GLU A 432 13.11 -6.44 6.91
C GLU A 432 13.83 -7.65 6.26
N ASP A 433 13.80 -8.83 6.89
CA ASP A 433 14.45 -10.06 6.39
C ASP A 433 13.59 -10.78 5.31
N LEU A 434 12.33 -10.39 5.18
CA LEU A 434 11.40 -11.03 4.25
C LEU A 434 11.57 -10.48 2.84
N LEU A 435 11.76 -11.38 1.87
CA LEU A 435 11.83 -11.08 0.43
C LEU A 435 10.43 -10.82 -0.15
N GLY A 436 9.44 -11.58 0.32
CA GLY A 436 8.12 -11.64 -0.28
C GLY A 436 7.26 -12.79 0.23
N ILE A 437 6.10 -13.00 -0.40
CA ILE A 437 5.11 -14.02 -0.08
C ILE A 437 4.77 -14.79 -1.36
N SER A 438 4.98 -16.10 -1.38
CA SER A 438 4.54 -16.96 -2.48
C SER A 438 3.06 -17.34 -2.33
N LEU A 439 2.41 -17.66 -3.44
CA LEU A 439 1.07 -18.28 -3.49
C LEU A 439 1.12 -19.73 -3.99
N ASP A 440 2.19 -20.08 -4.70
CA ASP A 440 2.47 -21.40 -5.27
C ASP A 440 3.48 -22.16 -4.40
N LEU A 441 3.31 -23.48 -4.29
CA LEU A 441 4.20 -24.38 -3.57
C LEU A 441 4.94 -25.27 -4.58
N PRO A 442 6.20 -24.95 -4.92
CA PRO A 442 6.94 -25.70 -5.94
C PRO A 442 7.24 -27.14 -5.48
N SER A 443 7.22 -28.05 -6.44
CA SER A 443 7.50 -29.49 -6.25
C SER A 443 8.98 -29.86 -6.45
N THR A 444 9.79 -28.91 -6.88
CA THR A 444 11.21 -29.08 -7.24
C THR A 444 12.07 -27.95 -6.71
N TYR A 445 13.35 -28.20 -6.54
CA TYR A 445 14.34 -27.13 -6.35
C TYR A 445 14.59 -26.38 -7.67
N LEU A 446 15.20 -25.19 -7.60
CA LEU A 446 15.54 -24.35 -8.77
C LEU A 446 16.50 -25.00 -9.78
N ASN A 447 17.11 -26.13 -9.43
CA ASN A 447 17.91 -26.97 -10.32
C ASN A 447 17.06 -27.86 -11.25
N ASP A 448 15.74 -27.93 -11.06
CA ASP A 448 14.75 -28.72 -11.83
C ASP A 448 15.03 -30.23 -11.93
N THR A 449 15.95 -30.73 -11.09
CA THR A 449 16.52 -32.08 -11.16
C THR A 449 16.39 -32.84 -9.84
N THR A 450 16.14 -32.13 -8.73
CA THR A 450 15.80 -32.75 -7.44
C THR A 450 14.37 -32.35 -7.03
N PRO A 451 13.51 -33.31 -6.63
CA PRO A 451 12.21 -33.01 -6.07
C PRO A 451 12.37 -32.33 -4.69
N PHE A 452 11.49 -31.38 -4.40
CA PHE A 452 11.37 -30.73 -3.10
C PHE A 452 10.24 -31.40 -2.30
N THR A 453 10.32 -31.32 -0.98
CA THR A 453 9.25 -31.75 -0.08
C THR A 453 9.25 -30.80 1.10
N ALA A 454 8.11 -30.13 1.34
CA ALA A 454 7.97 -29.17 2.43
C ALA A 454 8.24 -29.82 3.79
N PRO A 455 8.73 -29.05 4.79
CA PRO A 455 8.98 -29.58 6.13
C PRO A 455 7.73 -30.26 6.74
N PRO A 456 7.87 -31.44 7.37
CA PRO A 456 6.76 -32.07 8.06
C PRO A 456 6.34 -31.27 9.30
N ASN A 457 5.06 -31.31 9.65
CA ASN A 457 4.58 -30.58 10.82
C ASN A 457 5.09 -31.19 12.14
N PRO A 458 5.84 -30.45 12.99
CA PRO A 458 6.27 -30.96 14.29
C PRO A 458 5.08 -31.31 15.22
N ALA A 459 3.92 -30.68 15.04
CA ALA A 459 2.70 -30.99 15.78
C ALA A 459 1.89 -32.16 15.18
N SER A 460 2.12 -32.54 13.91
CA SER A 460 1.32 -33.56 13.20
C SER A 460 2.07 -34.85 12.87
N ALA A 461 2.94 -35.32 13.77
CA ALA A 461 3.50 -36.68 13.70
C ALA A 461 2.46 -37.82 13.82
N LYS A 462 1.15 -37.51 13.76
CA LYS A 462 0.02 -38.44 13.92
C LYS A 462 -1.02 -38.39 12.79
N ALA A 463 -0.94 -37.46 11.84
CA ALA A 463 -1.82 -37.44 10.67
C ALA A 463 -0.97 -37.36 9.38
N PRO A 464 -0.91 -38.45 8.58
CA PRO A 464 -0.02 -38.53 7.41
C PRO A 464 -0.47 -37.69 6.20
N GLU A 465 -1.63 -37.04 6.29
CA GLU A 465 -2.23 -36.21 5.23
C GLU A 465 -2.34 -34.72 5.62
N ALA A 466 -1.94 -34.37 6.85
CA ALA A 466 -1.89 -32.98 7.28
C ALA A 466 -0.62 -32.32 6.71
N ASN A 467 -0.82 -31.43 5.75
CA ASN A 467 0.21 -30.52 5.27
C ASN A 467 0.94 -29.82 6.44
N GLY A 468 2.24 -29.56 6.25
CA GLY A 468 3.15 -28.91 7.21
C GLY A 468 2.69 -27.52 7.69
N PRO A 469 3.40 -26.90 8.65
CA PRO A 469 3.28 -25.46 8.89
C PRO A 469 3.78 -24.70 7.67
N SER A 470 3.25 -23.49 7.44
CA SER A 470 3.89 -22.52 6.53
C SER A 470 5.37 -22.37 6.89
N PHE A 471 6.23 -22.20 5.88
CA PHE A 471 7.68 -22.19 6.03
C PHE A 471 8.32 -20.98 5.34
N LEU A 472 9.49 -20.58 5.81
CA LEU A 472 10.32 -19.53 5.20
C LEU A 472 11.45 -20.19 4.42
N TRP A 473 11.69 -19.76 3.18
CA TRP A 473 12.70 -20.37 2.33
C TRP A 473 13.50 -19.31 1.56
N GLY A 474 14.83 -19.47 1.53
CA GLY A 474 15.74 -18.62 0.75
C GLY A 474 15.63 -18.79 -0.78
N SER A 475 14.81 -19.73 -1.27
CA SER A 475 14.49 -19.82 -2.71
C SER A 475 13.38 -18.83 -3.08
N PRO A 476 13.55 -18.01 -4.13
CA PRO A 476 12.45 -17.26 -4.74
C PRO A 476 11.53 -18.14 -5.60
N ASN A 477 10.34 -17.63 -5.95
CA ASN A 477 9.39 -18.26 -6.89
C ASN A 477 9.11 -17.34 -8.10
N SER A 478 9.09 -17.90 -9.31
CA SER A 478 8.74 -17.22 -10.56
C SER A 478 7.28 -17.35 -10.99
N ASN A 479 6.53 -18.30 -10.42
CA ASN A 479 5.19 -18.65 -10.87
C ASN A 479 4.14 -17.70 -10.30
N ALA A 480 4.01 -17.66 -8.97
CA ALA A 480 3.09 -16.78 -8.26
C ALA A 480 3.71 -16.31 -6.94
N ALA A 481 4.23 -15.08 -6.92
CA ALA A 481 4.82 -14.48 -5.72
C ALA A 481 4.72 -12.95 -5.68
N LEU A 482 4.39 -12.44 -4.50
CA LEU A 482 4.46 -11.04 -4.14
C LEU A 482 5.88 -10.70 -3.67
N TYR A 483 6.55 -9.78 -4.35
CA TYR A 483 7.82 -9.19 -3.94
C TYR A 483 7.60 -7.82 -3.31
N PHE A 484 8.32 -7.52 -2.23
CA PHE A 484 8.17 -6.23 -1.55
C PHE A 484 8.97 -5.11 -2.24
N GLY A 485 8.43 -3.89 -2.27
CA GLY A 485 9.04 -2.75 -2.97
C GLY A 485 10.42 -2.36 -2.46
N ASP A 486 10.70 -2.50 -1.16
CA ASP A 486 12.03 -2.26 -0.58
C ASP A 486 13.05 -3.21 -1.21
N LYS A 487 12.71 -4.50 -1.27
CA LYS A 487 13.52 -5.56 -1.88
C LYS A 487 13.64 -5.38 -3.39
N TRP A 488 12.60 -4.90 -4.06
CA TRP A 488 12.66 -4.57 -5.50
C TRP A 488 13.62 -3.40 -5.79
N THR A 489 13.65 -2.36 -4.95
CA THR A 489 14.63 -1.27 -5.10
C THR A 489 16.06 -1.70 -4.83
N GLU A 490 16.28 -2.60 -3.87
CA GLU A 490 17.59 -3.21 -3.62
C GLU A 490 18.06 -4.08 -4.81
N LEU A 491 17.13 -4.85 -5.40
CA LEU A 491 17.37 -5.71 -6.56
C LEU A 491 17.73 -4.90 -7.82
N HIS A 492 17.04 -3.80 -8.06
CA HIS A 492 17.35 -2.90 -9.19
C HIS A 492 18.75 -2.28 -9.05
N THR A 493 19.19 -1.97 -7.81
CA THR A 493 20.57 -1.55 -7.52
C THR A 493 21.56 -2.68 -7.79
N LEU A 494 21.26 -3.92 -7.38
CA LEU A 494 22.10 -5.10 -7.65
C LEU A 494 22.35 -5.30 -9.14
N VAL A 495 21.26 -5.25 -9.93
CA VAL A 495 21.30 -5.47 -11.38
C VAL A 495 22.09 -4.34 -12.06
N SER A 496 21.81 -3.08 -11.72
CA SER A 496 22.51 -1.92 -12.28
C SER A 496 24.03 -1.99 -12.09
N HIS A 497 24.49 -2.39 -10.89
CA HIS A 497 25.93 -2.56 -10.63
C HIS A 497 26.52 -3.80 -11.32
N SER A 498 25.77 -4.90 -11.38
CA SER A 498 26.23 -6.13 -12.04
C SER A 498 26.50 -5.93 -13.54
N LEU A 499 25.78 -5.00 -14.18
CA LEU A 499 25.96 -4.64 -15.59
C LEU A 499 27.13 -3.67 -15.82
N SER A 500 27.51 -2.86 -14.83
CA SER A 500 28.68 -1.97 -14.90
C SER A 500 29.99 -2.67 -14.53
N SER A 501 29.93 -3.74 -13.73
CA SER A 501 31.11 -4.54 -13.37
C SER A 501 31.62 -5.34 -14.57
N ALA A 502 32.85 -5.04 -15.01
CA ALA A 502 33.54 -5.81 -16.05
C ALA A 502 34.07 -7.19 -15.57
N SER A 503 33.55 -7.72 -14.47
CA SER A 503 33.96 -9.01 -13.90
C SER A 503 33.27 -10.20 -14.59
N SER A 504 33.65 -11.42 -14.20
CA SER A 504 32.97 -12.65 -14.61
C SER A 504 31.48 -12.58 -14.28
N ALA A 505 30.64 -12.92 -15.27
CA ALA A 505 29.24 -13.22 -15.03
C ALA A 505 29.07 -14.23 -13.88
N PRO A 506 28.03 -14.11 -13.05
CA PRO A 506 27.78 -15.05 -11.96
C PRO A 506 27.58 -16.46 -12.49
N LYS A 507 28.06 -17.46 -11.75
CA LYS A 507 27.88 -18.87 -12.11
C LYS A 507 26.38 -19.21 -12.05
N LYS A 508 25.79 -19.55 -13.20
CA LYS A 508 24.40 -20.01 -13.30
C LYS A 508 24.15 -21.21 -12.38
N ARG A 509 23.11 -21.12 -11.55
CA ARG A 509 22.65 -22.15 -10.59
C ARG A 509 21.24 -22.63 -10.91
N ILE A 510 20.44 -21.76 -11.51
CA ILE A 510 19.05 -22.03 -11.85
C ILE A 510 18.96 -22.75 -13.20
N SER A 511 18.02 -23.68 -13.33
CA SER A 511 17.72 -24.40 -14.58
C SER A 511 17.31 -23.45 -15.72
N THR A 512 17.42 -23.91 -16.96
CA THR A 512 16.88 -23.21 -18.15
C THR A 512 15.35 -23.24 -18.24
N SER A 513 14.65 -23.95 -17.34
CA SER A 513 13.18 -23.93 -17.26
C SER A 513 12.63 -22.70 -16.53
N TYR A 514 13.40 -22.10 -15.63
CA TYR A 514 13.00 -20.88 -14.93
C TYR A 514 13.54 -19.62 -15.62
N PRO A 515 12.84 -18.47 -15.53
CA PRO A 515 13.32 -17.22 -16.08
C PRO A 515 14.69 -16.79 -15.53
N SER A 516 15.51 -16.20 -16.39
CA SER A 516 16.87 -15.73 -16.06
C SER A 516 16.91 -14.72 -14.91
N TRP A 517 15.90 -13.86 -14.78
CA TRP A 517 15.82 -12.85 -13.73
C TRP A 517 15.84 -13.44 -12.32
N LEU A 518 15.42 -14.70 -12.15
CA LEU A 518 15.38 -15.40 -10.88
C LEU A 518 16.78 -15.59 -10.26
N GLU A 519 17.85 -15.61 -11.06
CA GLU A 519 19.24 -15.77 -10.60
C GLU A 519 19.72 -14.51 -9.85
N TYR A 520 19.28 -13.32 -10.27
CA TYR A 520 19.55 -12.06 -9.55
C TYR A 520 18.81 -12.02 -8.21
N ILE A 521 17.57 -12.51 -8.15
CA ILE A 521 16.81 -12.60 -6.89
C ILE A 521 17.43 -13.63 -5.94
N LEU A 522 17.84 -14.80 -6.46
CA LEU A 522 18.56 -15.80 -5.67
C LEU A 522 19.92 -15.27 -5.16
N THR A 523 20.58 -14.41 -5.93
CA THR A 523 21.82 -13.73 -5.52
C THR A 523 21.56 -12.69 -4.42
N LEU A 524 20.49 -11.89 -4.53
CA LEU A 524 20.08 -10.97 -3.47
C LEU A 524 19.70 -11.72 -2.19
N SER A 525 18.89 -12.78 -2.33
CA SER A 525 18.48 -13.67 -1.24
C SER A 525 19.68 -14.21 -0.48
N ASN A 526 20.63 -14.84 -1.19
CA ASN A 526 21.83 -15.43 -0.58
C ASN A 526 22.83 -14.41 -0.03
N SER A 527 22.91 -13.19 -0.57
CA SER A 527 23.80 -12.15 -0.01
C SER A 527 23.23 -11.48 1.24
N ARG A 528 21.91 -11.55 1.44
CA ARG A 528 21.20 -10.87 2.53
C ARG A 528 20.59 -11.79 3.58
N GLY A 529 20.55 -13.09 3.32
CA GLY A 529 19.79 -14.03 4.14
C GLY A 529 18.28 -13.79 4.04
N TYR A 530 17.81 -13.16 2.95
CA TYR A 530 16.38 -12.92 2.78
C TYR A 530 15.62 -14.22 2.54
N SER A 531 14.37 -14.27 2.97
CA SER A 531 13.52 -15.46 2.83
C SER A 531 12.13 -15.11 2.33
N MET A 532 11.58 -15.94 1.46
CA MET A 532 10.21 -15.87 0.99
C MET A 532 9.32 -16.75 1.85
N LEU A 533 8.12 -16.26 2.20
CA LEU A 533 7.11 -17.05 2.88
C LEU A 533 6.39 -17.97 1.90
N TYR A 534 6.34 -19.26 2.20
CA TYR A 534 5.54 -20.24 1.48
C TYR A 534 4.32 -20.65 2.31
N PRO A 535 3.09 -20.51 1.76
CA PRO A 535 1.87 -20.92 2.43
C PRO A 535 1.82 -22.45 2.55
N GLN A 536 1.26 -22.93 3.64
CA GLN A 536 0.84 -24.32 3.71
C GLN A 536 -0.56 -24.41 4.35
N LEU A 537 -1.53 -24.84 3.54
CA LEU A 537 -2.95 -24.89 3.90
C LEU A 537 -3.35 -26.30 4.35
N THR A 538 -4.25 -26.39 5.33
CA THR A 538 -4.62 -27.64 6.00
C THR A 538 -5.49 -28.58 5.15
N ALA A 539 -6.21 -28.04 4.16
CA ALA A 539 -7.24 -28.77 3.41
C ALA A 539 -6.73 -29.59 2.21
N GLY A 540 -5.46 -29.43 1.83
CA GLY A 540 -4.96 -29.91 0.53
C GLY A 540 -5.30 -28.98 -0.65
N ASP A 541 -6.07 -27.93 -0.38
CA ASP A 541 -6.37 -26.82 -1.30
C ASP A 541 -5.13 -25.95 -1.56
N ALA A 542 -5.02 -25.40 -2.78
CA ALA A 542 -3.98 -24.43 -3.17
C ALA A 542 -4.56 -23.04 -3.48
N LEU A 543 -3.75 -22.00 -3.25
CA LEU A 543 -4.10 -20.61 -3.59
C LEU A 543 -3.80 -20.27 -5.06
N ALA A 544 -2.79 -20.94 -5.62
CA ALA A 544 -2.39 -20.86 -7.01
C ALA A 544 -2.06 -22.28 -7.49
N THR A 545 -2.46 -22.60 -8.72
CA THR A 545 -2.10 -23.85 -9.42
C THR A 545 -1.34 -23.50 -10.68
N VAL A 546 -0.26 -24.23 -10.96
CA VAL A 546 0.56 -24.05 -12.16
C VAL A 546 0.19 -25.15 -13.15
N HIS A 547 -0.06 -24.78 -14.39
CA HIS A 547 -0.57 -25.68 -15.41
C HIS A 547 0.44 -25.91 -16.53
N ASN A 548 0.64 -27.17 -16.93
CA ASN A 548 1.78 -27.58 -17.76
C ASN A 548 1.42 -27.82 -19.23
N GLU A 549 0.15 -27.89 -19.61
CA GLU A 549 -0.32 -28.26 -20.96
C GLU A 549 0.07 -27.29 -22.08
N LEU A 550 0.44 -26.06 -21.73
CA LEU A 550 0.97 -25.04 -22.64
C LEU A 550 2.26 -24.41 -22.08
N TYR A 551 3.10 -25.21 -21.40
CA TYR A 551 4.41 -24.73 -20.96
C TYR A 551 5.34 -24.46 -22.16
N GLN A 552 5.96 -23.28 -22.15
CA GLN A 552 7.08 -22.94 -23.03
C GLN A 552 8.28 -22.52 -22.17
N PRO A 553 9.52 -22.86 -22.59
CA PRO A 553 10.72 -22.35 -21.95
C PRO A 553 10.79 -20.82 -22.06
N PRO A 554 11.45 -20.13 -21.10
CA PRO A 554 11.74 -18.71 -21.20
C PRO A 554 12.45 -18.36 -22.53
N GLU A 555 12.08 -17.23 -23.13
CA GLU A 555 12.52 -16.85 -24.48
C GLU A 555 14.05 -16.76 -24.62
N GLU A 556 14.73 -16.33 -23.55
CA GLU A 556 16.19 -16.25 -23.45
C GLU A 556 16.90 -17.61 -23.52
N PHE A 557 16.17 -18.72 -23.33
CA PHE A 557 16.69 -20.08 -23.39
C PHE A 557 16.08 -20.91 -24.53
N ASP A 558 15.05 -20.41 -25.23
CA ASP A 558 14.54 -21.06 -26.44
C ASP A 558 15.60 -21.01 -27.55
N LYS A 559 15.95 -22.18 -28.08
CA LYS A 559 16.92 -22.31 -29.17
C LYS A 559 16.19 -22.14 -30.51
N PRO A 560 16.77 -21.46 -31.50
CA PRO A 560 16.16 -21.41 -32.83
C PRO A 560 16.08 -22.83 -33.40
N LYS A 561 14.86 -23.28 -33.70
CA LYS A 561 14.64 -24.56 -34.40
C LYS A 561 15.37 -24.50 -35.74
N SER A 562 16.36 -25.36 -35.92
CA SER A 562 16.99 -25.52 -37.24
C SER A 562 16.00 -26.21 -38.18
N GLU A 563 15.98 -25.83 -39.45
CA GLU A 563 15.02 -26.31 -40.46
C GLU A 563 15.10 -27.83 -40.76
N THR A 564 15.98 -28.56 -40.08
CA THR A 564 16.13 -30.03 -40.15
C THR A 564 15.34 -30.82 -39.10
N ASP A 565 14.80 -30.18 -38.05
CA ASP A 565 14.08 -30.90 -36.97
C ASP A 565 12.58 -31.08 -37.26
N THR A 566 12.11 -30.76 -38.47
CA THR A 566 10.71 -31.00 -38.90
C THR A 566 10.48 -32.45 -39.36
N THR A 567 10.90 -33.46 -38.58
CA THR A 567 10.51 -34.88 -38.75
C THR A 567 10.67 -35.71 -37.46
N THR A 568 10.12 -35.23 -36.33
CA THR A 568 9.60 -36.14 -35.30
C THR A 568 8.08 -36.09 -35.36
N ASP A 569 7.44 -37.24 -35.59
CA ASP A 569 6.01 -37.39 -35.91
C ASP A 569 5.08 -37.19 -34.69
N ASP A 570 5.66 -36.79 -33.56
CA ASP A 570 4.96 -36.45 -32.34
C ASP A 570 4.66 -34.93 -32.33
N GLY A 571 3.39 -34.57 -32.46
CA GLY A 571 2.89 -33.19 -32.48
C GLY A 571 2.99 -32.45 -31.14
N ASN A 572 4.02 -32.72 -30.34
CA ASN A 572 4.20 -32.18 -29.00
C ASN A 572 4.96 -30.85 -29.09
N PHE A 573 4.22 -29.73 -28.99
CA PHE A 573 4.78 -28.37 -28.98
C PHE A 573 5.39 -27.96 -27.63
N THR A 574 5.59 -28.91 -26.72
CA THR A 574 6.03 -28.72 -25.34
C THR A 574 7.44 -29.27 -25.12
N ALA A 575 8.13 -28.77 -24.09
CA ALA A 575 9.41 -29.34 -23.66
C ALA A 575 9.21 -30.80 -23.22
N ASP A 576 10.21 -31.66 -23.48
CA ASP A 576 10.15 -33.07 -23.09
C ASP A 576 9.99 -33.20 -21.55
N PRO A 577 8.84 -33.70 -21.05
CA PRO A 577 8.60 -33.78 -19.62
C PRO A 577 9.57 -34.76 -18.94
N ALA A 578 10.22 -35.67 -19.67
CA ALA A 578 11.25 -36.54 -19.11
C ALA A 578 12.54 -35.79 -18.70
N GLN A 579 12.73 -34.55 -19.17
CA GLN A 579 13.92 -33.74 -18.91
C GLN A 579 13.72 -32.67 -17.83
N HIS A 580 12.47 -32.36 -17.46
CA HIS A 580 12.10 -31.28 -16.55
C HIS A 580 11.11 -31.77 -15.48
N LEU A 581 11.58 -31.98 -14.24
CA LEU A 581 10.73 -32.51 -13.16
C LEU A 581 9.62 -31.52 -12.75
N SER A 582 9.86 -30.22 -12.89
CA SER A 582 8.86 -29.17 -12.67
C SER A 582 7.60 -29.36 -13.54
N LEU A 583 7.71 -29.98 -14.72
CA LEU A 583 6.58 -30.26 -15.62
C LEU A 583 5.81 -31.54 -15.26
N GLN A 584 6.32 -32.35 -14.33
CA GLN A 584 5.68 -33.58 -13.84
C GLN A 584 4.92 -33.38 -12.52
N HIS A 585 4.78 -32.14 -12.06
CA HIS A 585 4.17 -31.86 -10.77
C HIS A 585 2.66 -32.16 -10.78
N LYS A 586 2.13 -32.51 -9.60
CA LYS A 586 0.70 -32.77 -9.41
C LYS A 586 -0.02 -31.45 -9.19
N GLU A 587 -1.02 -31.15 -10.03
CA GLU A 587 -1.95 -30.06 -9.80
C GLU A 587 -2.80 -30.33 -8.54
N PHE A 588 -2.93 -29.32 -7.69
CA PHE A 588 -3.77 -29.34 -6.48
C PHE A 588 -5.13 -28.70 -6.78
N PRO A 589 -6.22 -29.05 -6.06
CA PRO A 589 -7.49 -28.35 -6.21
C PRO A 589 -7.39 -26.91 -5.70
N LEU A 590 -8.08 -25.97 -6.34
CA LEU A 590 -8.13 -24.58 -5.90
C LEU A 590 -9.00 -24.39 -4.65
N ALA A 591 -8.52 -23.52 -3.77
CA ALA A 591 -9.19 -23.08 -2.56
C ALA A 591 -10.55 -22.38 -2.84
N HIS A 592 -11.63 -22.87 -2.23
CA HIS A 592 -12.98 -22.27 -2.34
C HIS A 592 -13.71 -22.04 -0.99
N SER A 593 -13.26 -22.63 0.11
CA SER A 593 -13.86 -22.41 1.45
C SER A 593 -13.30 -21.15 2.14
N SER A 594 -13.95 -20.62 3.18
CA SER A 594 -13.47 -19.39 3.85
C SER A 594 -12.00 -19.53 4.28
N LEU A 595 -11.16 -18.52 3.95
CA LEU A 595 -9.71 -18.48 4.21
C LEU A 595 -9.35 -18.99 5.60
N VAL A 596 -10.15 -18.56 6.58
CA VAL A 596 -10.02 -18.88 8.00
C VAL A 596 -10.06 -20.38 8.30
N ASN A 597 -10.80 -21.17 7.54
CA ASN A 597 -10.86 -22.62 7.72
C ASN A 597 -9.68 -23.37 7.07
N MET A 598 -8.94 -22.72 6.15
CA MET A 598 -7.76 -23.28 5.48
C MET A 598 -6.47 -23.11 6.26
N LEU A 599 -6.46 -22.19 7.24
CA LEU A 599 -5.28 -21.87 8.03
C LEU A 599 -5.00 -22.93 9.10
N PRO A 600 -3.72 -23.24 9.38
CA PRO A 600 -3.34 -24.08 10.51
C PRO A 600 -3.64 -23.41 11.87
N ASP A 601 -3.44 -24.17 12.95
CA ASP A 601 -3.33 -23.73 14.35
C ASP A 601 -4.30 -22.63 14.81
N ASN A 602 -5.47 -23.05 15.32
CA ASN A 602 -6.54 -22.17 15.80
C ASN A 602 -6.98 -21.10 14.77
N GLN A 603 -6.77 -21.38 13.48
CA GLN A 603 -7.10 -20.53 12.34
C GLN A 603 -6.28 -19.22 12.27
N LEU A 604 -5.18 -19.09 13.02
CA LEU A 604 -4.31 -17.91 13.00
C LEU A 604 -3.14 -18.14 12.02
N LEU A 605 -2.53 -17.05 11.53
CA LEU A 605 -1.21 -17.14 10.90
C LEU A 605 -0.16 -17.43 11.99
N ALA A 606 0.77 -18.35 11.71
CA ALA A 606 1.85 -18.69 12.63
C ALA A 606 2.80 -17.50 12.81
N PRO A 607 3.21 -17.12 14.04
CA PRO A 607 4.18 -16.04 14.24
C PRO A 607 5.53 -16.33 13.54
N LEU A 608 6.17 -15.32 12.94
CA LEU A 608 7.41 -15.49 12.16
C LEU A 608 8.51 -16.29 12.87
N HIS A 609 8.70 -16.06 14.18
CA HIS A 609 9.72 -16.76 14.97
C HIS A 609 9.42 -18.24 15.24
N SER A 610 8.20 -18.71 14.97
CA SER A 610 7.77 -20.11 15.10
C SER A 610 7.82 -20.88 13.77
N ILE A 611 7.96 -20.14 12.65
CA ILE A 611 7.98 -20.70 11.31
C ILE A 611 9.37 -21.30 11.01
N PRO A 612 9.45 -22.56 10.50
CA PRO A 612 10.73 -23.15 10.11
C PRO A 612 11.38 -22.37 8.95
N LEU A 613 12.69 -22.14 9.08
CA LEU A 613 13.51 -21.38 8.15
C LEU A 613 14.45 -22.31 7.37
N LEU A 614 14.43 -22.20 6.04
CA LEU A 614 15.19 -23.04 5.12
C LEU A 614 16.17 -22.19 4.29
N THR A 615 17.41 -22.67 4.17
CA THR A 615 18.36 -22.18 3.16
C THR A 615 17.84 -22.43 1.74
N TRP A 616 18.42 -21.76 0.73
CA TRP A 616 18.06 -21.97 -0.67
C TRP A 616 18.13 -23.45 -1.12
N ASP A 617 19.01 -24.25 -0.51
CA ASP A 617 19.19 -25.70 -0.75
C ASP A 617 18.30 -26.60 0.13
N GLY A 618 17.39 -26.02 0.92
CA GLY A 618 16.35 -26.74 1.67
C GLY A 618 16.77 -27.26 3.04
N ARG A 619 17.96 -26.92 3.53
CA ARG A 619 18.38 -27.25 4.90
C ARG A 619 17.66 -26.34 5.90
N VAL A 620 17.09 -26.94 6.95
CA VAL A 620 16.52 -26.16 8.07
C VAL A 620 17.66 -25.57 8.89
N VAL A 621 17.64 -24.26 9.12
CA VAL A 621 18.69 -23.49 9.82
C VAL A 621 18.10 -22.48 10.80
N HIS A 622 18.88 -22.03 11.79
CA HIS A 622 18.47 -20.89 12.60
C HIS A 622 18.84 -19.57 11.90
N ARG A 623 18.14 -18.48 12.27
CA ARG A 623 18.33 -17.14 11.67
C ARG A 623 19.76 -16.61 11.81
N ILE A 624 20.45 -16.95 12.90
CA ILE A 624 21.85 -16.51 13.12
C ILE A 624 22.74 -17.19 12.08
N ASP A 625 22.65 -18.52 11.95
CA ASP A 625 23.41 -19.30 10.98
C ASP A 625 23.16 -18.84 9.54
N LEU A 626 21.91 -18.51 9.18
CA LEU A 626 21.58 -17.96 7.86
C LEU A 626 22.22 -16.59 7.61
N GLY A 627 22.29 -15.74 8.64
CA GLY A 627 22.98 -14.45 8.56
C GLY A 627 24.49 -14.59 8.36
N ASP A 628 25.09 -15.57 9.04
CA ASP A 628 26.52 -15.89 8.91
C ASP A 628 26.85 -16.53 7.53
N GLU A 629 26.01 -17.46 7.03
CA GLU A 629 26.12 -18.00 5.65
C GLU A 629 25.98 -16.87 4.60
N ALA A 630 25.09 -15.90 4.83
CA ALA A 630 24.90 -14.76 3.93
C ALA A 630 26.06 -13.74 3.95
N GLU A 631 26.70 -13.57 5.11
CA GLU A 631 27.92 -12.75 5.23
C GLU A 631 29.12 -13.42 4.53
N GLU A 632 29.29 -14.74 4.66
CA GLU A 632 30.30 -15.48 3.88
C GLU A 632 30.04 -15.38 2.37
N PHE A 633 28.78 -15.57 1.94
CA PHE A 633 28.37 -15.43 0.55
C PHE A 633 28.70 -14.02 0.02
N SER A 634 28.34 -12.97 0.76
CA SER A 634 28.63 -11.58 0.40
C SER A 634 30.13 -11.31 0.30
N ALA A 635 30.93 -11.81 1.25
CA ALA A 635 32.39 -11.67 1.22
C ALA A 635 33.04 -12.43 0.04
N LYS A 636 32.40 -13.51 -0.45
CA LYS A 636 32.80 -14.21 -1.68
C LYS A 636 32.37 -13.47 -2.94
N PHE A 637 31.10 -13.07 -3.03
CA PHE A 637 30.55 -12.33 -4.17
C PHE A 637 31.31 -11.02 -4.41
N ARG A 638 31.61 -10.26 -3.34
CA ARG A 638 32.38 -9.00 -3.39
C ARG A 638 33.80 -9.19 -3.98
N ARG A 639 34.41 -10.37 -3.79
CA ARG A 639 35.71 -10.74 -4.40
C ARG A 639 35.59 -11.25 -5.84
N ASP A 640 34.65 -12.17 -6.08
CA ASP A 640 34.53 -12.91 -7.35
C ASP A 640 33.85 -12.06 -8.45
N VAL A 641 32.80 -11.30 -8.10
CA VAL A 641 31.95 -10.52 -9.04
C VAL A 641 32.07 -9.01 -8.81
N GLY A 642 32.14 -8.58 -7.54
CA GLY A 642 32.24 -7.16 -7.16
C GLY A 642 33.59 -6.48 -7.41
N GLY A 643 34.61 -7.23 -7.86
CA GLY A 643 35.94 -6.69 -8.19
C GLY A 643 36.79 -6.21 -7.01
N CYS A 644 36.34 -6.40 -5.77
CA CYS A 644 36.95 -5.82 -4.59
C CYS A 644 38.17 -6.61 -4.09
N LYS A 645 39.32 -5.94 -3.99
CA LYS A 645 40.60 -6.56 -3.60
C LYS A 645 40.91 -6.50 -2.10
N LYS A 646 40.31 -5.56 -1.36
CA LYS A 646 40.54 -5.40 0.09
C LYS A 646 39.49 -6.22 0.88
N PRO A 647 39.88 -6.96 1.93
CA PRO A 647 38.93 -7.61 2.82
C PRO A 647 38.13 -6.55 3.60
N VAL A 648 36.91 -6.91 3.99
CA VAL A 648 35.99 -6.04 4.74
C VAL A 648 36.43 -5.99 6.21
N PRO A 649 36.33 -4.83 6.90
CA PRO A 649 36.64 -4.75 8.33
C PRO A 649 35.70 -5.64 9.14
N SER A 650 36.23 -6.41 10.10
CA SER A 650 35.48 -7.37 10.92
C SER A 650 34.37 -6.77 11.81
N LYS A 651 34.24 -5.44 11.85
CA LYS A 651 33.16 -4.72 12.55
C LYS A 651 31.96 -4.39 11.65
N THR A 652 32.06 -4.62 10.34
CA THR A 652 31.03 -4.26 9.36
C THR A 652 30.31 -5.51 8.86
N ARG A 653 29.11 -5.76 9.41
CA ARG A 653 28.20 -6.78 8.86
C ARG A 653 27.67 -6.34 7.51
N LEU A 654 28.10 -7.01 6.43
CA LEU A 654 27.71 -6.66 5.05
C LEU A 654 26.19 -6.69 4.84
N VAL A 655 25.50 -7.62 5.52
CA VAL A 655 24.04 -7.77 5.49
C VAL A 655 23.30 -6.48 5.90
N ASN A 656 23.92 -5.62 6.72
CA ASN A 656 23.32 -4.39 7.27
C ASN A 656 23.62 -3.10 6.48
N VAL A 657 24.46 -3.15 5.43
CA VAL A 657 24.85 -1.98 4.60
C VAL A 657 24.29 -2.17 3.19
N GLY A 658 23.92 -1.12 2.45
CA GLY A 658 23.20 -1.26 1.17
C GLY A 658 23.92 -2.09 0.10
N VAL A 659 23.17 -2.52 -0.93
CA VAL A 659 23.61 -3.45 -1.99
C VAL A 659 24.82 -2.93 -2.77
N GLU A 660 24.98 -1.62 -2.90
CA GLU A 660 26.15 -0.96 -3.47
C GLU A 660 27.48 -1.44 -2.84
N ASN A 661 27.47 -1.82 -1.55
CA ASN A 661 28.63 -2.35 -0.83
C ASN A 661 29.01 -3.79 -1.23
N LEU A 662 28.33 -4.41 -2.21
CA LEU A 662 28.80 -5.65 -2.84
C LEU A 662 29.82 -5.39 -3.97
N PHE A 663 29.94 -4.15 -4.44
CA PHE A 663 30.76 -3.77 -5.61
C PHE A 663 31.87 -2.77 -5.23
N CYS A 664 32.82 -2.56 -6.15
CA CYS A 664 33.93 -1.60 -6.02
C CYS A 664 34.16 -0.85 -7.34
N ASP A 665 33.07 -0.32 -7.91
CA ASP A 665 33.03 0.25 -9.26
C ASP A 665 33.62 1.67 -9.31
N GLY A 666 34.94 1.78 -9.13
CA GLY A 666 35.72 2.95 -9.54
C GLY A 666 36.35 3.78 -8.43
N GLY A 667 37.62 3.48 -8.13
CA GLY A 667 38.66 4.48 -7.87
C GLY A 667 38.69 5.20 -6.51
N GLU A 668 37.55 5.53 -5.90
CA GLU A 668 37.53 6.15 -4.56
C GLU A 668 37.47 5.07 -3.46
N GLU A 669 38.29 5.26 -2.42
CA GLU A 669 38.39 4.28 -1.33
C GLU A 669 37.21 4.44 -0.38
N ASP A 670 36.21 3.55 -0.50
CA ASP A 670 34.98 3.56 0.28
C ASP A 670 35.23 3.70 1.79
N LYS A 671 34.87 4.87 2.33
CA LYS A 671 34.54 5.00 3.74
C LYS A 671 33.17 4.37 3.95
N VAL A 672 33.16 3.10 4.35
CA VAL A 672 31.95 2.45 4.89
C VAL A 672 31.28 3.40 5.88
N PRO A 673 30.01 3.81 5.67
CA PRO A 673 29.33 4.73 6.57
C PRO A 673 29.16 4.05 7.93
N LYS A 674 29.87 4.54 8.95
CA LYS A 674 29.55 4.21 10.33
C LYS A 674 28.15 4.71 10.63
N LYS A 675 27.20 3.79 10.82
CA LYS A 675 25.90 4.12 11.41
C LYS A 675 26.17 4.81 12.73
N ALA A 676 25.57 5.98 12.96
CA ALA A 676 25.76 6.73 14.20
C ALA A 676 25.32 5.86 15.37
N THR A 677 26.27 5.52 16.23
CA THR A 677 26.01 5.00 17.57
C THR A 677 25.93 6.21 18.48
N ASP A 678 24.87 6.32 19.26
CA ASP A 678 24.72 7.41 20.24
C ASP A 678 25.71 7.20 21.41
N GLU A 679 26.96 7.61 21.22
CA GLU A 679 27.93 7.78 22.30
C GLU A 679 28.02 9.27 22.66
N ALA A 680 27.46 9.61 23.81
CA ALA A 680 27.66 10.93 24.42
C ALA A 680 29.12 11.04 24.88
N THR A 681 29.89 11.89 24.22
CA THR A 681 31.23 12.28 24.66
C THR A 681 31.13 13.39 25.71
N ASP A 682 31.34 13.03 26.98
CA ASP A 682 31.83 13.99 27.96
C ASP A 682 33.34 14.20 27.70
N GLU A 683 33.70 15.36 27.18
CA GLU A 683 35.08 15.89 27.24
C GLU A 683 35.17 16.88 28.41
N ALA A 684 36.13 16.65 29.30
CA ALA A 684 36.69 17.69 30.16
C ALA A 684 38.18 17.37 30.38
N ASP A 685 39.04 18.26 29.89
CA ASP A 685 40.50 18.17 29.98
C ASP A 685 41.03 18.24 31.42
N ASP A 686 42.23 17.70 31.66
CA ASP A 686 43.27 18.51 32.32
C ASP A 686 44.72 18.04 31.96
N GLU A 687 45.69 18.89 32.28
CA GLU A 687 47.00 19.02 31.62
C GLU A 687 48.07 17.93 31.86
N SER A 688 49.05 17.98 30.95
CA SER A 688 50.36 17.31 30.86
C SER A 688 51.23 17.21 32.13
N VAL A 689 52.15 16.22 32.14
CA VAL A 689 53.61 16.43 32.15
C VAL A 689 54.37 15.12 31.80
N GLU A 690 55.56 15.25 31.22
CA GLU A 690 56.41 14.21 30.61
C GLU A 690 57.48 13.62 31.60
N PRO A 691 58.51 12.84 31.21
CA PRO A 691 58.60 11.39 31.42
C PRO A 691 59.75 10.92 32.35
N THR A 692 59.76 9.63 32.74
CA THR A 692 61.03 8.89 32.92
C THR A 692 60.91 7.38 32.70
N GLU A 693 62.02 6.81 32.23
CA GLU A 693 62.29 5.39 31.96
C GLU A 693 62.44 4.57 33.26
N THR A 694 62.10 3.26 33.25
CA THR A 694 63.10 2.16 33.38
C THR A 694 62.51 0.74 33.36
N GLU A 695 63.17 -0.10 32.57
CA GLU A 695 63.55 -1.53 32.73
C GLU A 695 62.69 -2.60 33.45
N GLU A 696 62.58 -3.74 32.75
CA GLU A 696 62.76 -5.13 33.19
C GLU A 696 62.29 -5.60 34.59
N SER A 697 61.35 -6.56 34.61
CA SER A 697 61.68 -8.01 34.66
C SER A 697 60.38 -8.83 34.83
N HIS A 698 60.03 -9.71 33.90
CA HIS A 698 60.47 -11.11 33.78
C HIS A 698 59.95 -12.06 34.88
N SER A 699 59.42 -13.22 34.44
CA SER A 699 59.17 -14.46 35.23
C SER A 699 57.98 -14.48 36.19
N THR A 700 57.21 -15.57 36.37
CA THR A 700 56.89 -16.75 35.55
C THR A 700 55.57 -17.32 36.11
N THR A 701 54.80 -18.00 35.25
CA THR A 701 53.70 -18.97 35.50
C THR A 701 54.10 -20.10 36.51
N PRO A 702 53.28 -21.15 36.83
CA PRO A 702 51.89 -21.45 36.44
C PRO A 702 50.94 -22.07 37.51
N ALA A 703 49.65 -22.03 37.15
CA ALA A 703 48.65 -23.12 37.20
C ALA A 703 48.13 -23.79 38.50
N HIS A 704 46.96 -24.40 38.28
CA HIS A 704 46.21 -25.37 39.09
C HIS A 704 45.47 -24.82 40.33
N SER A 705 44.19 -25.18 40.56
CA SER A 705 43.27 -26.05 39.80
C SER A 705 41.80 -25.84 40.19
N HIS A 706 40.89 -26.47 39.41
CA HIS A 706 39.56 -26.97 39.80
C HIS A 706 39.39 -27.26 41.31
N SER A 707 38.19 -27.17 41.91
CA SER A 707 36.83 -27.48 41.40
C SER A 707 35.77 -26.63 42.12
N THR A 708 34.68 -26.18 41.48
CA THR A 708 33.41 -26.89 41.14
C THR A 708 32.59 -27.37 42.35
N GLU A 709 31.27 -27.14 42.28
CA GLU A 709 30.19 -27.68 43.14
C GLU A 709 30.05 -27.06 44.56
N THR A 710 28.84 -26.84 45.12
CA THR A 710 27.46 -27.04 44.62
C THR A 710 26.49 -26.01 45.22
N ALA A 711 25.29 -25.89 44.65
CA ALA A 711 24.22 -25.00 45.11
C ALA A 711 23.51 -25.50 46.38
N THR A 712 22.89 -24.57 47.13
CA THR A 712 21.71 -24.85 47.97
C THR A 712 20.69 -23.70 47.86
N GLU A 713 19.42 -24.07 47.84
CA GLU A 713 18.27 -23.17 47.69
C GLU A 713 18.01 -22.34 48.96
N GLY A 714 17.29 -21.21 48.81
CA GLY A 714 16.94 -20.31 49.91
C GLY A 714 15.81 -19.35 49.53
N HIS A 715 14.60 -19.89 49.31
CA HIS A 715 13.38 -19.12 49.06
C HIS A 715 12.82 -18.51 50.36
N MET A 716 12.49 -17.21 50.36
CA MET A 716 11.23 -16.65 50.89
C MET A 716 11.15 -15.12 50.79
N ASP A 717 9.93 -14.61 50.60
CA ASP A 717 9.57 -13.19 50.48
C ASP A 717 9.65 -12.41 51.81
N ALA A 718 9.87 -11.09 51.72
CA ALA A 718 9.16 -10.11 52.54
C ALA A 718 9.25 -8.68 51.97
N THR A 719 8.10 -8.08 51.72
CA THR A 719 7.85 -6.66 51.44
C THR A 719 8.33 -5.75 52.58
N LEU A 720 8.76 -4.51 52.28
CA LEU A 720 8.46 -3.35 53.13
C LEU A 720 8.64 -2.02 52.35
N GLU A 721 7.81 -1.03 52.70
CA GLU A 721 7.70 0.28 52.05
C GLU A 721 8.62 1.35 52.68
N GLY A 722 8.82 2.45 51.93
CA GLY A 722 8.81 3.80 52.52
C GLY A 722 10.16 4.45 52.81
N GLY A 723 10.47 5.55 52.10
CA GLY A 723 11.67 6.36 52.35
C GLY A 723 11.82 7.55 51.41
N ASP A 724 10.93 8.54 51.52
CA ASP A 724 11.01 9.83 50.81
C ASP A 724 12.30 10.59 51.13
N ASN A 725 12.97 11.15 50.11
CA ASN A 725 13.77 12.35 50.31
C ASN A 725 13.86 13.21 49.04
N ARG A 726 13.52 14.50 49.20
CA ARG A 726 13.48 15.52 48.15
C ARG A 726 14.85 16.17 47.90
N ARG A 727 14.90 16.95 46.80
CA ARG A 727 15.90 17.97 46.39
C ARG A 727 17.08 17.43 45.57
N ASP A 728 17.56 18.09 44.52
CA ASP A 728 17.11 19.32 43.81
C ASP A 728 17.60 19.24 42.35
N MET A 729 16.79 19.65 41.36
CA MET A 729 17.28 20.34 40.15
C MET A 729 16.12 20.97 39.38
N MET A 730 16.22 22.28 39.12
CA MET A 730 15.19 23.08 38.45
C MET A 730 15.84 23.98 37.39
N ASN A 731 15.10 24.28 36.33
CA ASN A 731 15.39 25.29 35.29
C ASN A 731 16.55 25.07 34.30
N ILE A 732 16.20 24.66 33.07
CA ILE A 732 16.88 25.12 31.84
C ILE A 732 15.87 25.70 30.82
N THR A 733 14.64 25.20 30.77
CA THR A 733 13.65 25.57 29.71
C THR A 733 13.04 26.97 29.80
N ASN A 734 13.16 27.67 30.93
CA ASN A 734 12.55 29.01 31.13
C ASN A 734 13.38 30.21 30.64
N CYS A 735 14.64 30.01 30.21
CA CYS A 735 15.48 31.13 29.77
C CYS A 735 15.17 31.64 28.35
N ILE A 736 14.58 30.82 27.47
CA ILE A 736 14.38 31.18 26.06
C ILE A 736 13.14 32.07 25.85
N VAL A 737 12.12 31.97 26.72
CA VAL A 737 10.87 32.74 26.59
C VAL A 737 10.99 34.19 27.10
N CYS A 738 11.89 34.47 28.06
CA CYS A 738 12.05 35.83 28.60
C CYS A 738 12.78 36.80 27.65
N ILE A 739 13.61 36.32 26.72
CA ILE A 739 14.42 37.20 25.85
C ILE A 739 13.58 37.88 24.75
N ILE A 740 12.46 37.27 24.34
CA ILE A 740 11.59 37.81 23.28
C ILE A 740 10.63 38.89 23.81
N TRP A 741 10.32 38.90 25.11
CA TRP A 741 9.33 39.81 25.70
C TRP A 741 9.87 41.20 26.10
N VAL A 742 11.19 41.38 26.17
CA VAL A 742 11.82 42.64 26.66
C VAL A 742 12.09 43.64 25.53
N CYS A 743 12.20 43.22 24.27
CA CYS A 743 12.55 44.11 23.15
C CYS A 743 11.39 44.96 22.60
N THR A 744 10.13 44.65 22.90
CA THR A 744 8.96 45.34 22.33
C THR A 744 8.46 46.55 23.12
N PHE A 745 8.98 46.80 24.32
CA PHE A 745 8.46 47.85 25.22
C PHE A 745 9.27 49.16 25.27
N TRP A 746 10.31 49.31 24.42
CA TRP A 746 11.28 50.42 24.53
C TRP A 746 11.32 51.38 23.32
N LEU A 747 10.24 51.49 22.55
CA LEU A 747 10.16 52.34 21.35
C LEU A 747 8.85 53.15 21.24
N ALA A 748 8.26 53.50 22.38
CA ALA A 748 7.04 54.30 22.47
C ALA A 748 7.19 55.49 23.46
N CYS A 749 8.07 56.44 23.14
CA CYS A 749 8.11 57.78 23.75
C CYS A 749 8.79 58.79 22.81
N THR A 750 8.30 60.03 22.81
CA THR A 750 8.65 61.15 21.89
C THR A 750 8.20 60.95 20.42
N GLY A 751 7.61 61.93 19.73
CA GLY A 751 7.10 63.23 20.18
C GLY A 751 6.34 63.98 19.06
N ASP A 752 5.20 64.54 19.42
CA ASP A 752 4.47 65.74 18.94
C ASP A 752 4.54 66.33 17.49
N THR A 753 3.36 66.84 17.08
CA THR A 753 3.08 67.97 16.17
C THR A 753 3.32 67.87 14.65
N LEU A 754 2.23 67.82 13.86
CA LEU A 754 1.66 68.98 13.13
C LEU A 754 0.48 68.59 12.21
N SER A 755 -0.36 69.57 11.86
CA SER A 755 -1.63 69.46 11.11
C SER A 755 -1.58 70.25 9.77
N PRO A 756 -2.70 70.48 9.04
CA PRO A 756 -3.38 69.54 8.13
C PRO A 756 -3.25 70.00 6.65
N TRP A 757 -4.36 70.08 5.88
CA TRP A 757 -4.53 70.52 4.47
C TRP A 757 -4.20 69.48 3.37
N GLN A 758 -4.85 69.43 2.20
CA GLN A 758 -6.22 69.79 1.74
C GLN A 758 -6.37 69.26 0.28
N GLU A 759 -7.57 68.83 -0.16
CA GLU A 759 -8.05 68.73 -1.56
C GLU A 759 -7.24 67.91 -2.63
N GLY A 760 -7.86 67.27 -3.63
CA GLY A 760 -9.30 67.14 -3.91
C GLY A 760 -9.59 66.43 -5.26
N THR A 761 -10.89 66.25 -5.56
CA THR A 761 -11.53 66.19 -6.90
C THR A 761 -10.94 65.27 -8.00
N ALA A 762 -11.65 64.19 -8.39
CA ALA A 762 -12.59 64.11 -9.53
C ALA A 762 -11.90 63.72 -10.87
N CYS A 763 -12.52 63.07 -11.89
CA CYS A 763 -13.92 62.77 -12.15
C CYS A 763 -14.12 61.47 -12.99
N ASN A 764 -15.31 60.89 -12.86
CA ASN A 764 -16.11 60.02 -13.74
C ASN A 764 -15.79 59.88 -15.25
N PHE A 765 -16.02 58.67 -15.81
CA PHE A 765 -16.83 58.32 -17.01
C PHE A 765 -16.83 56.76 -17.13
N PHE A 766 -17.91 55.94 -17.12
CA PHE A 766 -19.22 55.80 -17.81
C PHE A 766 -19.20 55.02 -19.17
N PHE A 767 -19.70 53.75 -19.15
CA PHE A 767 -20.36 52.97 -20.24
C PHE A 767 -19.55 52.63 -21.54
N ASP A 768 -19.80 51.59 -22.36
CA ASP A 768 -20.69 50.39 -22.34
C ASP A 768 -20.12 49.25 -23.26
N LYS A 769 -20.88 48.16 -23.44
CA LYS A 769 -20.84 47.04 -24.42
C LYS A 769 -20.49 47.42 -25.90
N THR A 770 -20.27 46.52 -26.89
CA THR A 770 -20.85 45.19 -27.21
C THR A 770 -20.12 44.48 -28.40
N MET A 771 -20.41 43.19 -28.66
CA MET A 771 -20.44 42.50 -30.01
C MET A 771 -19.10 42.16 -30.72
N SER A 772 -18.97 41.16 -31.63
CA SER A 772 -19.85 40.06 -32.13
C SER A 772 -19.05 38.99 -32.94
N THR A 773 -19.52 37.72 -32.97
CA THR A 773 -19.56 36.67 -34.07
C THR A 773 -18.35 36.47 -35.06
N GLU A 774 -18.20 35.45 -35.92
CA GLU A 774 -19.01 34.41 -36.60
C GLU A 774 -18.21 33.07 -36.72
N LEU A 775 -18.46 32.12 -37.64
CA LEU A 775 -19.55 31.11 -37.75
C LEU A 775 -19.27 30.19 -38.97
N ILE A 776 -19.45 28.86 -38.92
CA ILE A 776 -19.56 27.95 -40.10
C ILE A 776 -20.37 26.69 -39.77
N ASP A 777 -21.14 26.21 -40.75
CA ASP A 777 -22.21 25.21 -40.66
C ASP A 777 -22.07 24.16 -41.79
N MET A 778 -22.64 22.95 -41.65
CA MET A 778 -23.01 22.08 -42.79
C MET A 778 -24.04 21.00 -42.40
N THR A 779 -25.05 20.78 -43.25
CA THR A 779 -26.28 19.98 -42.99
C THR A 779 -26.70 19.09 -44.17
N MET A 780 -27.77 18.28 -44.00
CA MET A 780 -28.53 17.42 -44.96
C MET A 780 -28.24 15.88 -44.89
N SER A 781 -29.19 14.91 -45.03
CA SER A 781 -30.67 14.93 -45.21
C SER A 781 -31.40 13.58 -44.91
N SER A 782 -32.63 13.66 -44.35
CA SER A 782 -33.89 12.91 -44.69
C SER A 782 -34.10 11.36 -44.73
N VAL A 783 -35.10 10.91 -43.94
CA VAL A 783 -36.33 10.11 -44.31
C VAL A 783 -36.23 8.61 -44.73
N LEU A 784 -36.92 7.70 -43.99
CA LEU A 784 -38.13 6.95 -44.45
C LEU A 784 -38.85 6.10 -43.37
N MET A 785 -40.14 5.80 -43.57
CA MET A 785 -40.99 4.90 -42.76
C MET A 785 -40.86 3.43 -43.18
N SER A 786 -41.17 2.47 -42.29
CA SER A 786 -42.34 1.56 -42.44
C SER A 786 -42.47 0.46 -41.35
N ARG A 787 -43.73 0.05 -41.10
CA ARG A 787 -44.12 -1.15 -40.34
C ARG A 787 -43.95 -2.42 -41.21
N LEU A 788 -43.92 -3.62 -40.60
CA LEU A 788 -44.91 -4.71 -40.80
C LEU A 788 -44.50 -6.07 -40.14
N VAL A 789 -45.50 -6.72 -39.52
CA VAL A 789 -45.79 -8.18 -39.54
C VAL A 789 -44.99 -9.17 -38.66
N MET A 790 -45.74 -9.82 -37.73
CA MET A 790 -45.42 -11.13 -37.10
C MET A 790 -45.59 -12.30 -38.09
N PRO A 791 -45.13 -13.52 -37.74
CA PRO A 791 -46.16 -14.50 -37.39
C PRO A 791 -45.86 -15.44 -36.20
N LYS A 792 -46.98 -15.88 -35.59
CA LYS A 792 -47.22 -17.10 -34.79
C LYS A 792 -46.80 -18.38 -35.55
N HIS A 793 -46.74 -19.62 -35.04
CA HIS A 793 -47.03 -20.33 -33.77
C HIS A 793 -46.37 -21.74 -33.89
N CYS A 794 -46.15 -22.49 -32.79
CA CYS A 794 -46.72 -23.84 -32.52
C CYS A 794 -45.89 -24.75 -31.59
N PHE A 795 -46.57 -25.28 -30.55
CA PHE A 795 -46.57 -26.67 -30.01
C PHE A 795 -45.25 -27.44 -29.70
N SER A 796 -45.16 -28.36 -28.72
CA SER A 796 -46.00 -28.73 -27.54
C SER A 796 -45.40 -29.97 -26.83
N LYS A 797 -45.87 -30.25 -25.60
CA LYS A 797 -45.75 -31.50 -24.80
C LYS A 797 -44.36 -31.89 -24.28
N SER A 798 -44.22 -32.75 -23.25
CA SER A 798 -44.96 -32.97 -21.97
C SER A 798 -44.32 -34.19 -21.31
N ASN A 799 -44.25 -34.23 -19.97
CA ASN A 799 -44.88 -35.30 -19.18
C ASN A 799 -44.53 -35.18 -17.68
N THR A 800 -45.58 -35.19 -16.87
CA THR A 800 -45.58 -35.53 -15.45
C THR A 800 -45.90 -37.01 -15.27
N THR A 801 -45.22 -37.66 -14.32
CA THR A 801 -45.85 -38.40 -13.21
C THR A 801 -44.91 -38.33 -12.03
#